data_AF-A0A378JBA0-F1
#
_entry.id   AF-A0A378JBA0-F1
#
_cell.length_a   1.000
_cell.length_b   1.000
_cell.length_c   1.000
_cell.angle_alpha   90.00
_cell.angle_beta   90.00
_cell.angle_gamma   90.00
#
_symmetry.space_group_name_H-M   'P 1'
#
loop_
_entity.id
_entity.type
_entity.pdbx_description
1 polymer ?
#
loop_
_entity_poly.entity_id
_entity_poly.type
_entity_poly.pdbx_seq_one_letter_code
_entity_poly.pdbx_strand_id
1 'polypeptide(L)'
;MEVMSTKATLQTPFTSDVLHNRNCYAYFLQLKPVINRQINGLLPVFAELQSVMNQEYNDSYPYGDLYSSCIASLEEFIDTNSIEKVKILDNLVQAIYHNDNHILEESSGWINDISAKTRPQNPTANKIKQTIKDTHNSINQQTPNDMGGFLNRLYSLFASNFKPQYGTNLPTIKNYSYKNTLDPIEYRFSTQAQRHNGKTRVSPLFKRWLQINAEKSSSKQPICHIYFNNLALDRGDLNIAGSKEKELTLELHKLEKDPKYKILVITLPAHKGLMDSNHYKVNNDQLPTLSVFNEFLEVAKGKQHKSGISDFRMSREAQKLLFGTSKNKELILKRLLKESFKAQGLDKNHFITTAQQQAIWVHFIKYELTRYIIDTIQPNSFNFSCKDAIDRGALSSSYYNLIRSFELNKPITREEFERSIDAAAASTKGRGMNFHRKIIWNALNVYVNANYTELLANHEKSWLIYWRDMNCPHSQAERLLKMRLKQTIQQLKQLPEDEKNKNPKRLGLKLLYTVHELNEQKASGKRLLLEAVSRTSELIHSSSRKSINEYKSLANELRINHPVLYVLGGLMELLLGVLVYIPSLGYSQKLIDHGRATANTGFFAHNRTKLSDEILAFSLLETHHPKSNQDELSIPLIKNRSDCIV
;
A
#
# COMPACT_ATOMS: atom_id res chain seq x y z
N MET A 1 -26.56 13.89 10.47
CA MET A 1 -25.58 14.88 10.00
C MET A 1 -25.62 14.80 8.48
N GLU A 2 -26.23 15.77 7.81
CA GLU A 2 -26.33 15.78 6.35
C GLU A 2 -24.95 15.89 5.72
N VAL A 3 -24.60 14.89 4.91
CA VAL A 3 -23.35 14.80 4.18
C VAL A 3 -23.44 15.77 3.00
N MET A 4 -22.70 16.87 3.08
CA MET A 4 -22.55 17.79 1.95
C MET A 4 -21.76 17.12 0.84
N SER A 5 -22.46 16.65 -0.17
CA SER A 5 -21.90 16.29 -1.48
C SER A 5 -21.40 17.58 -2.14
N THR A 6 -20.09 17.80 -2.10
CA THR A 6 -19.41 18.84 -2.88
C THR A 6 -19.36 18.40 -4.35
N LYS A 7 -20.49 18.51 -5.05
CA LYS A 7 -20.52 18.48 -6.52
C LYS A 7 -19.82 19.74 -7.03
N ALA A 8 -18.50 19.64 -7.20
CA ALA A 8 -17.69 20.66 -7.84
C ALA A 8 -18.17 20.86 -9.29
N THR A 9 -18.61 22.08 -9.60
CA THR A 9 -18.78 22.60 -10.96
C THR A 9 -17.43 22.57 -11.70
N LEU A 10 -17.46 22.17 -12.98
CA LEU A 10 -16.30 21.99 -13.84
C LEU A 10 -15.42 23.25 -13.95
N GLN A 11 -14.12 23.13 -13.62
CA GLN A 11 -12.95 23.62 -14.38
C GLN A 11 -11.66 23.81 -13.55
N THR A 12 -11.62 23.51 -12.25
CA THR A 12 -10.33 23.49 -11.53
C THR A 12 -9.50 22.25 -11.91
N PRO A 13 -8.25 22.40 -12.38
CA PRO A 13 -7.38 21.26 -12.64
C PRO A 13 -7.17 20.47 -11.34
N PHE A 14 -7.34 19.15 -11.41
CA PHE A 14 -7.19 18.24 -10.28
C PHE A 14 -5.69 18.02 -9.99
N THR A 15 -5.06 18.95 -9.27
CA THR A 15 -3.63 18.93 -8.95
C THR A 15 -3.34 18.38 -7.55
N SER A 16 -2.07 18.07 -7.25
CA SER A 16 -1.69 17.61 -5.91
C SER A 16 -1.81 18.71 -4.87
N ASP A 17 -1.56 19.96 -5.27
CA ASP A 17 -1.72 21.14 -4.42
C ASP A 17 -3.20 21.38 -4.06
N VAL A 18 -4.10 21.36 -5.04
CA VAL A 18 -5.55 21.48 -4.79
C VAL A 18 -6.06 20.35 -3.90
N LEU A 19 -5.60 19.12 -4.13
CA LEU A 19 -5.94 17.97 -3.27
C LEU A 19 -5.44 18.17 -1.83
N HIS A 20 -4.20 18.63 -1.66
CA HIS A 20 -3.66 18.92 -0.33
C HIS A 20 -4.45 20.02 0.37
N ASN A 21 -4.76 21.10 -0.35
CA ASN A 21 -5.51 22.24 0.16
C ASN A 21 -6.91 21.83 0.65
N ARG A 22 -7.63 21.01 -0.14
CA ARG A 22 -8.93 20.44 0.25
C ARG A 22 -8.82 19.53 1.48
N ASN A 23 -7.78 18.69 1.53
CA ASN A 23 -7.55 17.79 2.66
C ASN A 23 -7.25 18.57 3.95
N CYS A 24 -6.50 19.67 3.88
CA CYS A 24 -6.26 20.55 5.03
C CYS A 24 -7.56 21.19 5.53
N TYR A 25 -8.42 21.67 4.63
CA TYR A 25 -9.73 22.19 5.03
C TYR A 25 -10.61 21.12 5.69
N ALA A 26 -10.69 19.92 5.11
CA ALA A 26 -11.43 18.79 5.72
C ALA A 26 -10.87 18.41 7.10
N TYR A 27 -9.55 18.41 7.25
CA TYR A 27 -8.86 18.19 8.53
C TYR A 27 -9.25 19.25 9.57
N PHE A 28 -9.32 20.51 9.17
CA PHE A 28 -9.71 21.62 10.04
C PHE A 28 -11.14 21.54 10.52
N LEU A 29 -12.09 21.14 9.68
CA LEU A 29 -13.50 21.00 10.09
C LEU A 29 -13.66 20.07 11.31
N GLN A 30 -12.80 19.06 11.46
CA GLN A 30 -12.79 18.17 12.63
C GLN A 30 -12.27 18.84 13.91
N LEU A 31 -11.55 19.95 13.82
CA LEU A 31 -11.07 20.71 14.98
C LEU A 31 -12.12 21.71 15.49
N LYS A 32 -13.18 22.01 14.72
CA LYS A 32 -14.20 23.00 15.07
C LYS A 32 -14.77 22.85 16.50
N PRO A 33 -15.06 21.63 17.02
CA PRO A 33 -15.61 21.48 18.36
C PRO A 33 -14.67 21.90 19.50
N VAL A 34 -13.36 21.97 19.26
CA VAL A 34 -12.35 22.26 20.30
C VAL A 34 -11.75 23.66 20.19
N ILE A 35 -11.92 24.37 19.07
CA ILE A 35 -11.43 25.74 18.90
C ILE A 35 -12.40 26.73 19.54
N ASN A 36 -11.87 27.55 20.46
CA ASN A 36 -12.64 28.56 21.19
C ASN A 36 -11.78 29.79 21.54
N ARG A 37 -12.39 30.82 22.14
CA ARG A 37 -11.72 32.08 22.49
C ARG A 37 -10.48 31.88 23.37
N GLN A 38 -10.48 30.90 24.28
CA GLN A 38 -9.35 30.63 25.15
C GLN A 38 -8.16 30.06 24.35
N ILE A 39 -8.41 29.11 23.44
CA ILE A 39 -7.40 28.57 22.53
C ILE A 39 -6.81 29.70 21.67
N ASN A 40 -7.65 30.55 21.08
CA ASN A 40 -7.20 31.66 20.24
C ASN A 40 -6.38 32.70 21.03
N GLY A 41 -6.73 32.94 22.30
CA GLY A 41 -5.95 33.82 23.17
C GLY A 41 -4.55 33.29 23.48
N LEU A 42 -4.38 31.97 23.52
CA LEU A 42 -3.07 31.33 23.71
C LEU A 42 -2.29 31.17 22.40
N LEU A 43 -3.00 30.91 21.30
CA LEU A 43 -2.44 30.64 19.98
C LEU A 43 -3.16 31.51 18.93
N PRO A 44 -2.72 32.76 18.70
CA PRO A 44 -3.42 33.71 17.82
C PRO A 44 -3.68 33.20 16.40
N VAL A 45 -2.80 32.34 15.85
CA VAL A 45 -3.00 31.71 14.53
C VAL A 45 -4.29 30.89 14.45
N PHE A 46 -4.80 30.37 15.58
CA PHE A 46 -6.07 29.64 15.61
C PHE A 46 -7.30 30.55 15.49
N ALA A 47 -7.16 31.87 15.69
CA ALA A 47 -8.23 32.81 15.38
C ALA A 47 -8.49 32.90 13.87
N GLU A 48 -7.42 32.87 13.06
CA GLU A 48 -7.51 32.79 11.60
C GLU A 48 -8.16 31.45 11.18
N LEU A 49 -7.73 30.34 11.79
CA LEU A 49 -8.36 29.04 11.59
C LEU A 49 -9.87 29.07 11.90
N GLN A 50 -10.28 29.67 13.02
CA GLN A 50 -11.69 29.79 13.38
C GLN A 50 -12.48 30.60 12.35
N SER A 51 -11.89 31.65 11.79
CA SER A 51 -12.53 32.44 10.73
C SER A 51 -12.81 31.60 9.48
N VAL A 52 -11.81 30.85 9.01
CA VAL A 52 -11.95 30.07 7.76
C VAL A 52 -12.81 28.82 7.90
N MET A 53 -12.90 28.21 9.09
CA MET A 53 -13.79 27.06 9.36
C MET A 53 -15.28 27.43 9.40
N ASN A 54 -15.61 28.71 9.45
CA ASN A 54 -16.99 29.21 9.40
C ASN A 54 -17.41 29.64 7.98
N GLN A 55 -16.50 29.52 7.02
CA GLN A 55 -16.73 29.84 5.63
C GLN A 55 -16.76 28.55 4.80
N GLU A 56 -17.38 28.61 3.62
CA GLU A 56 -17.25 27.53 2.64
C GLU A 56 -15.80 27.40 2.16
N TYR A 57 -15.45 26.23 1.62
CA TYR A 57 -14.12 25.98 1.07
C TYR A 57 -13.77 27.00 -0.03
N ASN A 58 -12.68 27.74 0.15
CA ASN A 58 -12.15 28.69 -0.82
C ASN A 58 -10.89 28.11 -1.49
N ASP A 59 -10.98 27.79 -2.79
CA ASP A 59 -9.88 27.17 -3.53
C ASP A 59 -8.62 28.05 -3.63
N SER A 60 -8.75 29.36 -3.44
CA SER A 60 -7.67 30.33 -3.54
C SER A 60 -7.00 30.63 -2.19
N TYR A 61 -7.53 30.09 -1.08
CA TYR A 61 -6.96 30.25 0.25
C TYR A 61 -5.94 29.14 0.57
N PRO A 62 -4.74 29.45 1.11
CA PRO A 62 -3.67 28.48 1.35
C PRO A 62 -3.84 27.73 2.69
N TYR A 63 -4.81 26.81 2.76
CA TYR A 63 -5.07 26.01 3.97
C TYR A 63 -3.87 25.12 4.38
N GLY A 64 -3.01 24.71 3.44
CA GLY A 64 -1.78 23.98 3.75
C GLY A 64 -0.74 24.81 4.50
N ASP A 65 -0.60 26.09 4.13
CA ASP A 65 0.27 27.03 4.84
C ASP A 65 -0.28 27.36 6.24
N LEU A 66 -1.61 27.53 6.34
CA LEU A 66 -2.28 27.69 7.63
C LEU A 66 -2.08 26.47 8.53
N TYR A 67 -2.19 25.25 7.98
CA TYR A 67 -1.98 24.01 8.74
C TYR A 67 -0.57 23.95 9.32
N SER A 68 0.42 24.22 8.47
CA SER A 68 1.83 24.25 8.86
C SER A 68 2.07 25.25 10.00
N SER A 69 1.48 26.44 9.90
CA SER A 69 1.55 27.51 10.90
C SER A 69 0.88 27.12 12.23
N CYS A 70 -0.31 26.53 12.19
CA CYS A 70 -1.03 26.06 13.37
C CYS A 70 -0.26 24.98 14.13
N ILE A 71 0.25 23.97 13.44
CA ILE A 71 1.03 22.88 14.07
C ILE A 71 2.35 23.40 14.63
N ALA A 72 3.03 24.29 13.90
CA ALA A 72 4.27 24.90 14.36
C ALA A 72 4.08 25.71 15.65
N SER A 73 3.07 26.60 15.66
CA SER A 73 2.73 27.44 16.81
C SER A 73 2.32 26.60 18.03
N LEU A 74 1.53 25.54 17.82
CA LEU A 74 1.13 24.64 18.90
C LEU A 74 2.32 23.90 19.51
N GLU A 75 3.21 23.30 18.69
CA GLU A 75 4.38 22.60 19.23
C GLU A 75 5.31 23.57 19.98
N GLU A 76 5.54 24.77 19.44
CA GLU A 76 6.38 25.80 20.08
C GLU A 76 5.81 26.23 21.43
N PHE A 77 4.49 26.44 21.51
CA PHE A 77 3.82 26.75 22.77
C PHE A 77 4.02 25.64 23.81
N ILE A 78 3.85 24.37 23.39
CA ILE A 78 4.06 23.19 24.25
C ILE A 78 5.51 23.09 24.74
N ASP A 79 6.48 23.47 23.90
CA ASP A 79 7.92 23.36 24.20
C ASP A 79 8.40 24.47 25.16
N THR A 80 7.73 25.63 25.18
CA THR A 80 8.21 26.84 25.86
C THR A 80 7.40 27.25 27.11
N ASN A 81 6.22 26.67 27.32
CA ASN A 81 5.32 27.04 28.42
C ASN A 81 5.23 25.99 29.53
N SER A 82 4.73 26.39 30.69
CA SER A 82 4.52 25.49 31.83
C SER A 82 3.41 24.47 31.53
N ILE A 83 3.46 23.33 32.23
CA ILE A 83 2.52 22.22 32.01
C ILE A 83 1.07 22.62 32.33
N GLU A 84 0.86 23.56 33.26
CA GLU A 84 -0.47 24.07 33.63
C GLU A 84 -1.10 24.83 32.47
N LYS A 85 -0.32 25.66 31.76
CA LYS A 85 -0.80 26.36 30.56
C LYS A 85 -1.03 25.39 29.41
N VAL A 86 -0.13 24.41 29.24
CA VAL A 86 -0.25 23.41 28.17
C VAL A 86 -1.50 22.54 28.34
N LYS A 87 -1.89 22.22 29.57
CA LYS A 87 -3.10 21.43 29.87
C LYS A 87 -4.39 22.04 29.30
N ILE A 88 -4.46 23.36 29.14
CA ILE A 88 -5.60 24.04 28.51
C ILE A 88 -5.80 23.56 27.06
N LEU A 89 -4.73 23.14 26.39
CA LEU A 89 -4.71 22.73 24.99
C LEU A 89 -4.96 21.21 24.81
N ASP A 90 -5.18 20.44 25.87
CA ASP A 90 -5.22 18.97 25.79
C ASP A 90 -6.29 18.43 24.83
N ASN A 91 -7.47 19.05 24.80
CA ASN A 91 -8.54 18.66 23.87
C ASN A 91 -8.14 18.94 22.41
N LEU A 92 -7.44 20.04 22.16
CA LEU A 92 -6.90 20.35 20.83
C LEU A 92 -5.79 19.37 20.43
N VAL A 93 -4.85 19.08 21.34
CA VAL A 93 -3.78 18.10 21.11
C VAL A 93 -4.36 16.73 20.77
N GLN A 94 -5.42 16.30 21.46
CA GLN A 94 -6.12 15.07 21.14
C GLN A 94 -6.80 15.11 19.77
N ALA A 95 -7.55 16.17 19.48
CA ALA A 95 -8.25 16.32 18.20
C ALA A 95 -7.30 16.35 16.98
N ILE A 96 -6.06 16.82 17.16
CA ILE A 96 -5.05 16.82 16.10
C ILE A 96 -4.66 15.40 15.66
N TYR A 97 -4.45 14.48 16.60
CA TYR A 97 -4.06 13.10 16.27
C TYR A 97 -5.28 12.19 16.04
N HIS A 98 -6.36 12.42 16.79
CA HIS A 98 -7.63 11.70 16.68
C HIS A 98 -8.56 12.36 15.66
N ASN A 99 -8.01 12.74 14.50
CA ASN A 99 -8.73 13.45 13.45
C ASN A 99 -9.32 12.43 12.47
N ASP A 100 -10.65 12.24 12.52
CA ASP A 100 -11.39 11.33 11.65
C ASP A 100 -12.02 12.06 10.45
N ASN A 101 -11.16 12.63 9.61
CA ASN A 101 -11.58 13.44 8.45
C ASN A 101 -11.87 12.62 7.18
N HIS A 102 -11.69 11.29 7.21
CA HIS A 102 -11.89 10.39 6.08
C HIS A 102 -11.17 10.77 4.76
N ILE A 103 -10.10 11.59 4.77
CA ILE A 103 -9.43 12.05 3.54
C ILE A 103 -8.73 10.91 2.76
N LEU A 104 -8.44 9.78 3.43
CA LEU A 104 -7.84 8.61 2.80
C LEU A 104 -8.89 7.75 2.08
N GLU A 105 -10.15 7.88 2.44
CA GLU A 105 -11.28 7.14 1.91
C GLU A 105 -12.04 7.98 0.88
N GLU A 106 -12.51 9.18 1.27
CA GLU A 106 -13.39 10.04 0.47
C GLU A 106 -12.60 10.83 -0.59
N SER A 107 -11.64 11.66 -0.18
CA SER A 107 -10.83 12.49 -1.10
C SER A 107 -9.95 11.67 -2.04
N SER A 108 -9.80 10.37 -1.77
CA SER A 108 -8.95 9.44 -2.53
C SER A 108 -9.76 8.46 -3.40
N GLY A 109 -11.08 8.62 -3.53
CA GLY A 109 -11.93 7.74 -4.33
C GLY A 109 -11.49 7.58 -5.80
N TRP A 110 -10.94 8.64 -6.39
CA TRP A 110 -10.39 8.66 -7.76
C TRP A 110 -9.22 7.67 -7.97
N ILE A 111 -8.53 7.23 -6.91
CA ILE A 111 -7.47 6.20 -7.01
C ILE A 111 -8.06 4.88 -7.50
N ASN A 112 -9.31 4.57 -7.14
CA ASN A 112 -9.97 3.37 -7.59
C ASN A 112 -10.29 3.42 -9.09
N ASP A 113 -10.59 4.60 -9.65
CA ASP A 113 -10.78 4.75 -11.09
C ASP A 113 -9.50 4.47 -11.88
N ILE A 114 -8.35 4.86 -11.33
CA ILE A 114 -7.04 4.54 -11.90
C ILE A 114 -6.74 3.04 -11.71
N SER A 115 -7.03 2.52 -10.52
CA SER A 115 -6.71 1.14 -10.15
C SER A 115 -7.56 0.12 -10.91
N ALA A 116 -8.83 0.43 -11.18
CA ALA A 116 -9.68 -0.34 -12.08
C ALA A 116 -9.12 -0.43 -13.51
N LYS A 117 -8.40 0.61 -13.97
CA LYS A 117 -7.69 0.64 -15.26
C LYS A 117 -6.23 0.16 -15.16
N THR A 118 -5.82 -0.41 -14.03
CA THR A 118 -4.47 -0.95 -13.86
C THR A 118 -4.34 -2.23 -14.65
N ARG A 119 -3.20 -2.36 -15.33
CA ARG A 119 -2.90 -3.49 -16.20
C ARG A 119 -1.45 -3.90 -15.94
N PRO A 120 -1.04 -5.16 -16.19
CA PRO A 120 0.35 -5.56 -16.02
C PRO A 120 1.31 -4.66 -16.82
N GLN A 121 0.82 -4.16 -17.96
CA GLN A 121 1.55 -3.23 -18.81
C GLN A 121 1.77 -1.83 -18.22
N ASN A 122 0.79 -1.33 -17.47
CA ASN A 122 0.65 0.08 -17.10
C ASN A 122 0.49 0.22 -15.58
N PRO A 123 1.60 0.35 -14.82
CA PRO A 123 1.56 0.38 -13.36
C PRO A 123 0.86 1.64 -12.81
N THR A 124 0.10 1.46 -11.74
CA THR A 124 -0.76 2.48 -11.09
C THR A 124 0.00 3.74 -10.64
N ALA A 125 1.19 3.58 -10.05
CA ALA A 125 1.89 4.68 -9.39
C ALA A 125 2.24 5.85 -10.33
N ASN A 126 2.57 5.55 -11.59
CA ASN A 126 2.86 6.58 -12.60
C ASN A 126 1.59 7.30 -13.06
N LYS A 127 0.48 6.58 -13.19
CA LYS A 127 -0.82 7.17 -13.54
C LYS A 127 -1.28 8.13 -12.46
N ILE A 128 -1.18 7.75 -11.19
CA ILE A 128 -1.49 8.62 -10.04
C ILE A 128 -0.70 9.92 -10.16
N LYS A 129 0.63 9.85 -10.31
CA LYS A 129 1.48 11.03 -10.45
C LYS A 129 1.10 11.91 -11.64
N GLN A 130 0.71 11.32 -12.76
CA GLN A 130 0.27 12.07 -13.94
C GLN A 130 -1.09 12.75 -13.72
N THR A 131 -2.02 12.08 -13.04
CA THR A 131 -3.36 12.58 -12.76
C THR A 131 -3.35 13.81 -11.86
N ILE A 132 -2.50 13.83 -10.82
CA ILE A 132 -2.40 14.96 -9.87
C ILE A 132 -1.14 15.81 -10.07
N LYS A 133 -0.65 15.89 -11.30
CA LYS A 133 0.52 16.71 -11.61
C LYS A 133 0.15 18.19 -11.47
N ASP A 134 0.98 18.97 -10.79
CA ASP A 134 0.77 20.43 -10.71
C ASP A 134 1.17 21.08 -12.05
N THR A 135 0.30 21.98 -12.55
CA THR A 135 0.43 22.61 -13.87
C THR A 135 0.48 24.13 -13.83
N HIS A 136 0.24 24.75 -12.66
CA HIS A 136 0.14 26.19 -12.47
C HIS A 136 0.88 26.63 -11.19
N ASN A 137 0.89 27.93 -10.92
CA ASN A 137 1.39 28.49 -9.65
C ASN A 137 0.66 27.83 -8.48
N SER A 138 1.41 27.33 -7.51
CA SER A 138 0.84 26.71 -6.31
C SER A 138 0.20 27.76 -5.41
N ILE A 139 -0.91 27.37 -4.78
CA ILE A 139 -1.60 28.14 -3.75
C ILE A 139 -0.79 28.07 -2.45
N ASN A 140 -0.31 26.86 -2.11
CA ASN A 140 0.52 26.64 -0.93
C ASN A 140 2.01 26.80 -1.26
N GLN A 141 2.81 27.16 -0.24
CA GLN A 141 4.28 27.20 -0.35
C GLN A 141 4.89 25.81 -0.51
N GLN A 142 4.24 24.77 0.03
CA GLN A 142 4.69 23.39 -0.07
C GLN A 142 3.59 22.52 -0.65
N THR A 143 3.83 21.96 -1.84
CA THR A 143 2.92 21.01 -2.47
C THR A 143 3.37 19.56 -2.25
N PRO A 144 2.47 18.57 -2.34
CA PRO A 144 2.86 17.16 -2.32
C PRO A 144 3.87 16.80 -3.41
N ASN A 145 3.73 17.31 -4.65
CA ASN A 145 4.71 17.04 -5.71
C ASN A 145 6.09 17.60 -5.36
N ASP A 146 6.18 18.82 -4.81
CA ASP A 146 7.45 19.41 -4.37
C ASP A 146 8.10 18.55 -3.29
N MET A 147 7.32 18.13 -2.31
CA MET A 147 7.76 17.25 -1.24
C MET A 147 8.24 15.88 -1.74
N GLY A 148 7.77 15.46 -2.93
CA GLY A 148 8.22 14.29 -3.67
C GLY A 148 9.49 14.50 -4.50
N GLY A 149 9.90 15.74 -4.74
CA GLY A 149 11.00 16.16 -5.62
C GLY A 149 12.40 15.81 -5.09
N PHE A 150 13.39 15.86 -5.99
CA PHE A 150 14.79 15.54 -5.68
C PHE A 150 15.42 16.56 -4.71
N LEU A 151 15.19 17.87 -4.94
CA LEU A 151 15.74 18.94 -4.11
C LEU A 151 15.28 18.84 -2.65
N ASN A 152 13.98 18.67 -2.41
CA ASN A 152 13.45 18.50 -1.04
C ASN A 152 13.92 17.21 -0.37
N ARG A 153 14.14 16.13 -1.12
CA ARG A 153 14.78 14.92 -0.57
C ARG A 153 16.19 15.24 -0.10
N LEU A 154 17.00 15.92 -0.92
CA LEU A 154 18.37 16.31 -0.56
C LEU A 154 18.39 17.26 0.64
N TYR A 155 17.58 18.32 0.60
CA TYR A 155 17.44 19.27 1.70
C TYR A 155 17.08 18.56 3.01
N SER A 156 16.08 17.67 2.99
CA SER A 156 15.66 16.93 4.18
C SER A 156 16.71 15.97 4.75
N LEU A 157 17.80 15.68 4.04
CA LEU A 157 18.92 14.88 4.54
C LEU A 157 19.93 15.75 5.30
N PHE A 158 20.18 16.97 4.82
CA PHE A 158 21.21 17.86 5.35
C PHE A 158 20.67 18.97 6.25
N ALA A 159 19.36 19.22 6.24
CA ALA A 159 18.75 20.28 7.04
C ALA A 159 18.88 19.99 8.54
N SER A 160 19.27 21.04 9.26
CA SER A 160 19.29 21.11 10.72
C SER A 160 17.89 20.94 11.32
N ASN A 161 16.86 21.37 10.58
CA ASN A 161 15.47 21.19 10.91
C ASN A 161 14.82 20.14 10.00
N PHE A 162 14.24 19.12 10.63
CA PHE A 162 13.46 18.07 9.97
C PHE A 162 12.25 17.75 10.84
N LYS A 163 11.09 18.31 10.47
CA LYS A 163 9.81 18.14 11.17
C LYS A 163 8.75 17.64 10.19
N PRO A 164 8.62 16.32 9.98
CA PRO A 164 7.84 15.79 8.85
C PRO A 164 6.33 16.04 8.96
N GLN A 165 5.80 16.26 10.17
CA GLN A 165 4.39 16.59 10.37
C GLN A 165 4.03 18.01 9.90
N TYR A 166 5.01 18.89 9.73
CA TYR A 166 4.78 20.31 9.41
C TYR A 166 4.59 20.56 7.92
N GLY A 167 4.86 19.56 7.07
CA GLY A 167 4.62 19.68 5.63
C GLY A 167 3.26 19.10 5.27
N THR A 168 3.23 18.34 4.20
CA THR A 168 2.03 17.74 3.60
C THR A 168 1.51 16.48 4.32
N ASN A 169 1.87 16.28 5.59
CA ASN A 169 1.47 15.13 6.38
C ASN A 169 0.38 15.53 7.38
N LEU A 170 -0.83 15.05 7.13
CA LEU A 170 -1.97 15.23 8.02
C LEU A 170 -2.16 13.96 8.85
N PRO A 171 -2.11 14.04 10.20
CA PRO A 171 -2.53 12.94 11.05
C PRO A 171 -3.97 12.53 10.75
N THR A 172 -4.23 11.23 10.66
CA THR A 172 -5.56 10.71 10.35
C THR A 172 -5.80 9.38 11.06
N ILE A 173 -7.06 9.04 11.31
CA ILE A 173 -7.46 7.67 11.63
C ILE A 173 -7.54 6.86 10.32
N LYS A 174 -7.09 5.60 10.36
CA LYS A 174 -7.30 4.65 9.28
C LYS A 174 -8.55 3.83 9.53
N ASN A 175 -9.52 3.96 8.64
CA ASN A 175 -10.78 3.26 8.73
C ASN A 175 -10.74 2.00 7.87
N TYR A 176 -11.03 0.86 8.50
CA TYR A 176 -11.15 -0.42 7.81
C TYR A 176 -12.49 -1.04 8.13
N SER A 177 -13.19 -1.53 7.10
CA SER A 177 -14.58 -2.01 7.19
C SER A 177 -14.75 -3.20 8.15
N TYR A 178 -13.70 -3.98 8.38
CA TYR A 178 -13.74 -5.13 9.29
C TYR A 178 -13.61 -4.76 10.77
N LYS A 179 -13.12 -3.55 11.09
CA LYS A 179 -12.87 -3.10 12.46
C LYS A 179 -14.17 -2.69 13.16
N ASN A 180 -14.22 -2.91 14.47
CA ASN A 180 -15.31 -2.48 15.35
C ASN A 180 -14.80 -1.49 16.41
N THR A 181 -15.71 -0.94 17.21
CA THR A 181 -15.40 0.09 18.23
C THR A 181 -14.54 -0.40 19.39
N LEU A 182 -14.43 -1.71 19.60
CA LEU A 182 -13.56 -2.31 20.62
C LEU A 182 -12.16 -2.59 20.07
N ASP A 183 -11.97 -2.58 18.74
CA ASP A 183 -10.65 -2.76 18.15
C ASP A 183 -9.77 -1.52 18.40
N PRO A 184 -8.45 -1.70 18.56
CA PRO A 184 -7.54 -0.58 18.70
C PRO A 184 -7.55 0.34 17.48
N ILE A 185 -7.54 1.64 17.75
CA ILE A 185 -7.51 2.66 16.70
C ILE A 185 -6.15 2.65 16.00
N GLU A 186 -6.15 2.61 14.67
CA GLU A 186 -4.93 2.75 13.89
C GLU A 186 -4.76 4.20 13.42
N TYR A 187 -3.74 4.86 13.95
CA TYR A 187 -3.38 6.20 13.52
C TYR A 187 -2.37 6.17 12.36
N ARG A 188 -2.46 7.17 11.49
CA ARG A 188 -1.47 7.44 10.44
C ARG A 188 -0.94 8.86 10.62
N PHE A 189 0.33 8.95 10.97
CA PHE A 189 1.10 10.20 11.02
C PHE A 189 2.58 9.89 10.72
N SER A 190 3.32 10.90 10.24
CA SER A 190 4.77 10.81 10.00
C SER A 190 5.57 10.39 11.23
N THR A 191 6.87 10.13 11.08
CA THR A 191 7.72 9.88 12.25
C THR A 191 7.65 11.04 13.24
N GLN A 192 7.51 10.71 14.53
CA GLN A 192 7.42 11.70 15.61
C GLN A 192 8.79 12.05 16.21
N ALA A 193 9.86 11.39 15.75
CA ALA A 193 11.22 11.90 15.93
C ALA A 193 11.56 12.91 14.83
N GLN A 194 12.16 14.01 15.26
CA GLN A 194 12.48 15.19 14.46
C GLN A 194 13.92 15.64 14.71
N ARG A 195 14.45 16.46 13.81
CA ARG A 195 15.63 17.29 14.07
C ARG A 195 15.17 18.72 14.30
N HIS A 196 15.59 19.30 15.41
CA HIS A 196 15.31 20.69 15.76
C HIS A 196 16.62 21.36 16.13
N ASN A 197 17.02 22.37 15.35
CA ASN A 197 18.29 23.08 15.50
C ASN A 197 19.50 22.11 15.52
N GLY A 198 19.49 21.11 14.62
CA GLY A 198 20.54 20.11 14.49
C GLY A 198 20.49 18.97 15.52
N LYS A 199 19.63 19.06 16.54
CA LYS A 199 19.49 18.02 17.58
C LYS A 199 18.30 17.12 17.28
N THR A 200 18.53 15.81 17.35
CA THR A 200 17.47 14.81 17.25
C THR A 200 16.68 14.74 18.55
N ARG A 201 15.35 14.87 18.47
CA ARG A 201 14.41 14.80 19.61
C ARG A 201 13.08 14.20 19.17
N VAL A 202 12.27 13.70 20.12
CA VAL A 202 10.84 13.44 19.85
C VAL A 202 10.03 14.74 19.94
N SER A 203 9.04 14.92 19.06
CA SER A 203 8.10 16.05 19.07
C SER A 203 7.50 16.28 20.46
N PRO A 204 7.61 17.50 21.04
CA PRO A 204 6.91 17.89 22.26
C PRO A 204 5.39 17.69 22.16
N LEU A 205 4.81 18.01 21.00
CA LEU A 205 3.39 17.80 20.72
C LEU A 205 3.01 16.31 20.83
N PHE A 206 3.80 15.41 20.25
CA PHE A 206 3.58 13.97 20.39
C PHE A 206 3.74 13.46 21.83
N LYS A 207 4.76 13.94 22.56
CA LYS A 207 4.94 13.58 23.98
C LYS A 207 3.73 14.00 24.82
N ARG A 208 3.18 15.20 24.58
CA ARG A 208 1.97 15.65 25.27
C ARG A 208 0.78 14.76 24.92
N TRP A 209 0.59 14.43 23.65
CA TRP A 209 -0.47 13.51 23.21
C TRP A 209 -0.38 12.14 23.89
N LEU A 210 0.81 11.54 23.98
CA LEU A 210 1.04 10.29 24.71
C LEU A 210 0.67 10.41 26.19
N GLN A 211 1.08 11.50 26.84
CA GLN A 211 0.78 11.74 28.24
C GLN A 211 -0.73 11.85 28.49
N ILE A 212 -1.47 12.59 27.65
CA ILE A 212 -2.94 12.70 27.80
C ILE A 212 -3.59 11.31 27.66
N ASN A 213 -3.14 10.48 26.70
CA ASN A 213 -3.69 9.13 26.54
C ASN A 213 -3.37 8.22 27.73
N ALA A 214 -2.17 8.33 28.29
CA ALA A 214 -1.79 7.58 29.47
C ALA A 214 -2.61 7.99 30.71
N GLU A 215 -2.87 9.29 30.88
CA GLU A 215 -3.68 9.87 31.95
C GLU A 215 -5.16 9.45 31.86
N LYS A 216 -5.72 9.36 30.64
CA LYS A 216 -7.10 8.91 30.40
C LYS A 216 -7.29 7.39 30.51
N SER A 217 -6.19 6.63 30.48
CA SER A 217 -6.26 5.17 30.48
C SER A 217 -6.26 4.61 31.90
N SER A 218 -6.92 3.46 32.07
CA SER A 218 -6.95 2.73 33.34
C SER A 218 -5.54 2.52 33.91
N SER A 219 -5.41 2.59 35.23
CA SER A 219 -4.16 2.27 35.94
C SER A 219 -3.68 0.83 35.66
N LYS A 220 -4.61 -0.07 35.33
CA LYS A 220 -4.33 -1.46 34.95
C LYS A 220 -3.82 -1.64 33.52
N GLN A 221 -3.94 -0.63 32.66
CA GLN A 221 -3.42 -0.67 31.29
C GLN A 221 -1.94 -0.20 31.31
N PRO A 222 -0.95 -1.11 31.14
CA PRO A 222 0.46 -0.73 31.21
C PRO A 222 0.92 0.01 29.95
N ILE A 223 0.37 -0.36 28.79
CA ILE A 223 0.69 0.22 27.48
C ILE A 223 -0.61 0.64 26.80
N CYS A 224 -0.73 1.92 26.47
CA CYS A 224 -1.89 2.52 25.81
C CYS A 224 -1.69 2.63 24.29
N HIS A 225 -0.44 2.70 23.84
CA HIS A 225 -0.11 2.92 22.44
C HIS A 225 1.09 2.09 21.98
N ILE A 226 1.00 1.48 20.80
CA ILE A 226 2.13 0.79 20.15
C ILE A 226 2.57 1.58 18.92
N TYR A 227 3.85 1.98 18.93
CA TYR A 227 4.48 2.64 17.81
C TYR A 227 5.34 1.65 17.02
N PHE A 228 4.84 1.19 15.88
CA PHE A 228 5.63 0.38 14.95
C PHE A 228 6.49 1.30 14.08
N ASN A 229 7.77 1.37 14.44
CA ASN A 229 8.76 2.15 13.74
C ASN A 229 9.33 1.38 12.54
N ASN A 230 9.18 1.95 11.35
CA ASN A 230 9.71 1.41 10.10
C ASN A 230 10.88 2.24 9.55
N LEU A 231 11.48 3.12 10.37
CA LEU A 231 12.75 3.78 10.06
C LEU A 231 13.91 2.79 10.12
N ALA A 232 15.01 3.12 9.44
CA ALA A 232 16.23 2.34 9.53
C ALA A 232 16.86 2.44 10.92
N LEU A 233 17.52 1.36 11.34
CA LEU A 233 18.30 1.29 12.58
C LEU A 233 19.75 0.91 12.26
N ASP A 234 19.96 -0.12 11.45
CA ASP A 234 21.29 -0.69 11.22
C ASP A 234 21.87 -0.15 9.92
N ARG A 235 22.43 1.05 9.99
CA ARG A 235 23.10 1.72 8.87
C ARG A 235 24.43 2.27 9.34
N GLY A 236 25.47 2.05 8.53
CA GLY A 236 26.79 2.64 8.75
C GLY A 236 26.79 4.14 8.43
N ASP A 237 27.77 4.88 8.97
CA ASP A 237 27.81 6.34 8.87
C ASP A 237 28.07 6.85 7.45
N LEU A 238 28.69 6.04 6.59
CA LEU A 238 28.83 6.31 5.17
C LEU A 238 27.48 6.35 4.42
N ASN A 239 26.42 5.79 5.00
CA ASN A 239 25.06 5.97 4.54
C ASN A 239 24.40 7.12 5.31
N ILE A 240 24.64 8.35 4.88
CA ILE A 240 24.15 9.59 5.52
C ILE A 240 22.64 9.51 5.82
N ALA A 241 21.83 9.13 4.82
CA ALA A 241 20.39 9.00 5.00
C ALA A 241 20.01 7.95 6.05
N GLY A 242 20.70 6.81 6.02
CA GLY A 242 20.52 5.72 6.97
C GLY A 242 20.94 6.08 8.39
N SER A 243 22.07 6.75 8.56
CA SER A 243 22.58 7.19 9.88
C SER A 243 21.63 8.22 10.51
N LYS A 244 21.08 9.14 9.72
CA LYS A 244 20.03 10.05 10.20
C LYS A 244 18.74 9.34 10.61
N GLU A 245 18.29 8.33 9.88
CA GLU A 245 17.14 7.52 10.33
C GLU A 245 17.45 6.72 11.61
N LYS A 246 18.69 6.23 11.76
CA LYS A 246 19.15 5.54 12.98
C LYS A 246 19.07 6.45 14.20
N GLU A 247 19.54 7.70 14.10
CA GLU A 247 19.42 8.70 15.17
C GLU A 247 17.95 8.90 15.59
N LEU A 248 17.04 9.07 14.62
CA LEU A 248 15.60 9.22 14.88
C LEU A 248 15.02 7.97 15.56
N THR A 249 15.35 6.78 15.07
CA THR A 249 14.93 5.51 15.66
C THR A 249 15.38 5.40 17.11
N LEU A 250 16.65 5.69 17.40
CA LEU A 250 17.22 5.60 18.74
C LEU A 250 16.51 6.54 19.72
N GLU A 251 16.12 7.73 19.26
CA GLU A 251 15.40 8.71 20.05
C GLU A 251 13.96 8.29 20.35
N LEU A 252 13.26 7.69 19.38
CA LEU A 252 11.93 7.11 19.61
C LEU A 252 11.97 6.02 20.69
N HIS A 253 12.97 5.14 20.66
CA HIS A 253 13.16 4.08 21.67
C HIS A 253 13.40 4.62 23.09
N LYS A 254 13.78 5.90 23.26
CA LYS A 254 13.91 6.51 24.60
C LYS A 254 12.56 6.78 25.25
N LEU A 255 11.46 6.84 24.49
CA LEU A 255 10.12 7.09 25.04
C LEU A 255 9.69 6.00 26.04
N GLU A 256 10.11 4.76 25.83
CA GLU A 256 9.79 3.64 26.73
C GLU A 256 10.39 3.79 28.14
N LYS A 257 11.41 4.64 28.30
CA LYS A 257 12.06 4.86 29.60
C LYS A 257 11.21 5.71 30.56
N ASP A 258 10.22 6.43 30.05
CA ASP A 258 9.37 7.31 30.84
C ASP A 258 7.95 6.69 30.94
N PRO A 259 7.59 6.12 32.10
CA PRO A 259 6.34 5.38 32.25
C PRO A 259 5.09 6.25 32.08
N LYS A 260 5.22 7.59 32.15
CA LYS A 260 4.08 8.51 31.96
C LYS A 260 3.52 8.48 30.53
N TYR A 261 4.26 7.95 29.56
CA TYR A 261 3.79 7.86 28.18
C TYR A 261 3.07 6.55 27.86
N LYS A 262 3.19 5.51 28.71
CA LYS A 262 2.60 4.17 28.51
C LYS A 262 2.67 3.70 27.04
N ILE A 263 3.85 3.78 26.44
CA ILE A 263 4.08 3.50 25.02
C ILE A 263 5.04 2.33 24.85
N LEU A 264 4.80 1.52 23.81
CA LEU A 264 5.71 0.49 23.33
C LEU A 264 6.25 0.86 21.95
N VAL A 265 7.56 0.87 21.75
CA VAL A 265 8.21 1.25 20.48
C VAL A 265 8.95 0.06 19.90
N ILE A 266 8.48 -0.43 18.75
CA ILE A 266 9.06 -1.62 18.10
C ILE A 266 9.56 -1.23 16.72
N THR A 267 10.85 -1.45 16.46
CA THR A 267 11.40 -1.27 15.11
C THR A 267 11.32 -2.57 14.33
N LEU A 268 10.71 -2.54 13.14
CA LEU A 268 10.59 -3.68 12.25
C LEU A 268 11.17 -3.42 10.86
N PRO A 269 11.76 -4.43 10.19
CA PRO A 269 12.36 -4.23 8.87
C PRO A 269 11.36 -3.77 7.82
N ALA A 270 11.85 -3.02 6.83
CA ALA A 270 10.97 -2.44 5.83
C ALA A 270 11.48 -2.39 4.38
N HIS A 271 12.79 -2.26 4.11
CA HIS A 271 13.26 -2.05 2.71
C HIS A 271 14.70 -2.45 2.35
N LYS A 272 15.46 -3.05 3.28
CA LYS A 272 16.85 -3.53 3.09
C LYS A 272 17.03 -4.88 3.78
N GLY A 273 18.17 -5.55 3.57
CA GLY A 273 18.42 -6.89 4.10
C GLY A 273 17.40 -7.87 3.52
N LEU A 274 16.70 -8.63 4.38
CA LEU A 274 15.62 -9.55 3.97
C LEU A 274 14.47 -8.85 3.21
N MET A 275 14.36 -7.52 3.33
CA MET A 275 13.35 -6.69 2.66
C MET A 275 13.89 -5.96 1.43
N ASP A 276 15.00 -6.40 0.81
CA ASP A 276 15.58 -5.69 -0.33
C ASP A 276 14.61 -5.59 -1.53
N SER A 277 14.61 -4.41 -2.14
CA SER A 277 13.74 -4.05 -3.26
C SER A 277 13.86 -4.95 -4.49
N ASN A 278 14.93 -5.73 -4.64
CA ASN A 278 15.16 -6.61 -5.79
C ASN A 278 14.92 -8.09 -5.50
N HIS A 279 14.73 -8.50 -4.25
CA HIS A 279 14.58 -9.92 -3.88
C HIS A 279 13.40 -10.59 -4.59
N TYR A 280 12.29 -9.88 -4.82
CA TYR A 280 11.16 -10.41 -5.59
C TYR A 280 11.54 -10.89 -7.02
N LYS A 281 12.68 -10.44 -7.58
CA LYS A 281 13.16 -10.86 -8.91
C LYS A 281 13.89 -12.19 -8.88
N VAL A 282 14.44 -12.60 -7.74
CA VAL A 282 15.34 -13.74 -7.61
C VAL A 282 14.52 -15.02 -7.35
N ASN A 283 14.40 -15.84 -8.39
CA ASN A 283 13.46 -16.97 -8.45
C ASN A 283 14.11 -18.29 -8.89
N ASN A 284 15.41 -18.27 -9.19
CA ASN A 284 16.14 -19.39 -9.76
C ASN A 284 17.16 -19.97 -8.76
N ASP A 285 17.32 -19.36 -7.60
CA ASP A 285 18.16 -19.83 -6.52
C ASP A 285 17.44 -20.89 -5.67
N GLN A 286 18.23 -21.66 -4.92
CA GLN A 286 17.72 -22.71 -4.04
C GLN A 286 18.33 -22.55 -2.66
N LEU A 287 17.55 -22.03 -1.72
CA LEU A 287 17.91 -21.85 -0.33
C LEU A 287 17.30 -22.99 0.49
N PRO A 288 18.09 -23.73 1.29
CA PRO A 288 17.53 -24.74 2.20
C PRO A 288 16.55 -24.11 3.18
N THR A 289 15.32 -24.63 3.24
CA THR A 289 14.24 -24.09 4.07
C THR A 289 14.63 -24.00 5.56
N LEU A 290 15.31 -25.02 6.09
CA LEU A 290 15.78 -25.03 7.48
C LEU A 290 16.81 -23.92 7.75
N SER A 291 17.69 -23.63 6.79
CA SER A 291 18.67 -22.55 6.91
C SER A 291 17.97 -21.18 6.96
N VAL A 292 16.99 -20.97 6.08
CA VAL A 292 16.17 -19.74 6.08
C VAL A 292 15.37 -19.58 7.37
N PHE A 293 14.76 -20.66 7.86
CA PHE A 293 14.02 -20.65 9.12
C PHE A 293 14.92 -20.24 10.30
N ASN A 294 16.12 -20.82 10.38
CA ASN A 294 17.10 -20.47 11.41
C ASN A 294 17.58 -19.03 11.27
N GLU A 295 17.85 -18.55 10.05
CA GLU A 295 18.20 -17.15 9.78
C GLU A 295 17.12 -16.19 10.30
N PHE A 296 15.85 -16.47 10.02
CA PHE A 296 14.73 -15.67 10.52
C PHE A 296 14.64 -15.69 12.05
N LEU A 297 14.78 -16.86 12.66
CA LEU A 297 14.72 -17.01 14.12
C LEU A 297 15.83 -16.22 14.79
N GLU A 298 17.06 -16.27 14.27
CA GLU A 298 18.19 -15.55 14.85
C GLU A 298 18.03 -14.03 14.71
N VAL A 299 17.56 -13.54 13.55
CA VAL A 299 17.23 -12.11 13.37
C VAL A 299 16.10 -11.68 14.32
N ALA A 300 15.02 -12.46 14.44
CA ALA A 300 13.91 -12.16 15.35
C ALA A 300 14.30 -12.24 16.84
N LYS A 301 15.34 -13.02 17.18
CA LYS A 301 15.95 -13.04 18.52
C LYS A 301 16.80 -11.78 18.80
N GLY A 302 17.09 -10.98 17.79
CA GLY A 302 17.86 -9.74 17.88
C GLY A 302 19.33 -9.89 17.48
N LYS A 303 19.71 -11.00 16.82
CA LYS A 303 21.06 -11.14 16.25
C LYS A 303 21.18 -10.35 14.95
N GLN A 304 22.38 -9.86 14.68
CA GLN A 304 22.69 -9.16 13.44
C GLN A 304 22.68 -10.15 12.26
N HIS A 305 21.99 -9.77 11.20
CA HIS A 305 21.92 -10.49 9.93
C HIS A 305 23.26 -10.40 9.19
N LYS A 306 23.60 -11.42 8.40
CA LYS A 306 24.85 -11.53 7.63
C LYS A 306 25.13 -10.35 6.70
N SER A 307 24.09 -9.64 6.25
CA SER A 307 24.25 -8.43 5.43
C SER A 307 24.65 -7.18 6.23
N GLY A 308 24.83 -7.29 7.56
CA GLY A 308 25.06 -6.17 8.47
C GLY A 308 23.82 -5.32 8.79
N ILE A 309 22.64 -5.65 8.22
CA ILE A 309 21.41 -4.86 8.34
C ILE A 309 20.34 -5.68 9.08
N SER A 310 19.99 -5.29 10.31
CA SER A 310 18.90 -5.87 11.10
C SER A 310 18.06 -4.76 11.74
N ASP A 311 17.15 -4.21 10.94
CA ASP A 311 16.17 -3.23 11.39
C ASP A 311 15.07 -3.87 12.28
N PHE A 312 15.46 -4.71 13.25
CA PHE A 312 14.58 -5.42 14.18
C PHE A 312 15.01 -5.11 15.61
N ARG A 313 14.20 -4.37 16.34
CA ARG A 313 14.51 -3.98 17.73
C ARG A 313 13.28 -3.91 18.61
N MET A 314 13.39 -4.57 19.76
CA MET A 314 12.50 -4.47 20.91
C MET A 314 13.36 -4.26 22.15
N SER A 315 12.97 -3.36 23.06
CA SER A 315 13.63 -3.20 24.35
C SER A 315 13.57 -4.48 25.19
N ARG A 316 14.34 -4.56 26.28
CA ARG A 316 14.31 -5.74 27.17
C ARG A 316 12.96 -5.83 27.88
N GLU A 317 12.41 -4.67 28.24
CA GLU A 317 11.11 -4.48 28.88
C GLU A 317 9.99 -4.93 27.93
N ALA A 318 10.03 -4.51 26.67
CA ALA A 318 9.14 -4.97 25.61
C ALA A 318 9.18 -6.50 25.46
N GLN A 319 10.38 -7.08 25.41
CA GLN A 319 10.55 -8.53 25.29
C GLN A 319 10.02 -9.28 26.52
N LYS A 320 10.23 -8.74 27.73
CA LYS A 320 9.67 -9.32 28.96
C LYS A 320 8.14 -9.25 28.96
N LEU A 321 7.57 -8.14 28.52
CA LEU A 321 6.12 -7.97 28.43
C LEU A 321 5.50 -8.92 27.41
N LEU A 322 6.12 -9.07 26.24
CA LEU A 322 5.60 -9.88 25.14
C LEU A 322 5.85 -11.38 25.32
N PHE A 323 6.97 -11.78 25.92
CA PHE A 323 7.40 -13.18 25.92
C PHE A 323 7.64 -13.75 27.33
N GLY A 324 7.75 -12.92 28.35
CA GLY A 324 8.13 -13.32 29.71
C GLY A 324 9.59 -13.75 29.79
N THR A 325 9.89 -15.00 29.40
CA THR A 325 11.22 -15.62 29.50
C THR A 325 11.87 -15.82 28.12
N SER A 326 13.20 -15.96 28.08
CA SER A 326 13.93 -16.26 26.83
C SER A 326 13.53 -17.60 26.19
N LYS A 327 13.20 -18.62 27.00
CA LYS A 327 12.71 -19.92 26.51
C LYS A 327 11.34 -19.78 25.83
N ASN A 328 10.44 -19.02 26.46
CA ASN A 328 9.12 -18.72 25.89
C ASN A 328 9.24 -17.89 24.62
N LYS A 329 10.13 -16.89 24.59
CA LYS A 329 10.42 -16.08 23.39
C LYS A 329 10.78 -16.99 22.22
N GLU A 330 11.73 -17.91 22.39
CA GLU A 330 12.12 -18.81 21.31
C GLU A 330 10.96 -19.70 20.84
N LEU A 331 10.19 -20.27 21.78
CA LEU A 331 9.03 -21.11 21.45
C LEU A 331 7.96 -20.34 20.66
N ILE A 332 7.63 -19.12 21.10
CA ILE A 332 6.65 -18.25 20.46
C ILE A 332 7.14 -17.84 19.07
N LEU A 333 8.39 -17.39 18.94
CA LEU A 333 8.95 -17.00 17.65
C LEU A 333 8.99 -18.18 16.67
N LYS A 334 9.37 -19.38 17.12
CA LYS A 334 9.33 -20.59 16.29
C LYS A 334 7.91 -20.91 15.82
N ARG A 335 6.91 -20.78 16.69
CA ARG A 335 5.50 -20.97 16.32
C ARG A 335 5.07 -19.96 15.25
N LEU A 336 5.28 -18.67 15.48
CA LEU A 336 4.89 -17.61 14.55
C LEU A 336 5.60 -17.74 13.19
N LEU A 337 6.86 -18.15 13.17
CA LEU A 337 7.58 -18.45 11.94
C LEU A 337 6.98 -19.67 11.22
N LYS A 338 6.66 -20.75 11.94
CA LYS A 338 5.99 -21.92 11.33
C LYS A 338 4.65 -21.54 10.69
N GLU A 339 3.83 -20.74 11.36
CA GLU A 339 2.58 -20.23 10.78
C GLU A 339 2.86 -19.39 9.53
N SER A 340 3.92 -18.58 9.52
CA SER A 340 4.30 -17.79 8.34
C SER A 340 4.72 -18.65 7.15
N PHE A 341 5.47 -19.73 7.36
CA PHE A 341 5.80 -20.69 6.29
C PHE A 341 4.55 -21.40 5.77
N LYS A 342 3.65 -21.80 6.67
CA LYS A 342 2.39 -22.48 6.34
C LYS A 342 1.44 -21.58 5.55
N ALA A 343 1.24 -20.33 5.99
CA ALA A 343 0.38 -19.36 5.29
C ALA A 343 0.87 -19.05 3.86
N GLN A 344 2.18 -19.17 3.63
CA GLN A 344 2.80 -19.03 2.32
C GLN A 344 2.90 -20.35 1.54
N GLY A 345 2.44 -21.48 2.10
CA GLY A 345 2.44 -22.79 1.46
C GLY A 345 3.84 -23.38 1.23
N LEU A 346 4.80 -23.08 2.10
CA LEU A 346 6.21 -23.43 1.95
C LEU A 346 6.78 -24.26 3.11
N ASP A 347 5.95 -24.67 4.06
CA ASP A 347 6.33 -25.47 5.23
C ASP A 347 6.85 -26.88 4.86
N LYS A 348 6.36 -27.43 3.74
CA LYS A 348 6.76 -28.76 3.23
C LYS A 348 7.91 -28.72 2.22
N ASN A 349 8.37 -27.53 1.83
CA ASN A 349 9.40 -27.40 0.80
C ASN A 349 10.79 -27.65 1.39
N HIS A 350 11.63 -28.43 0.70
CA HIS A 350 13.04 -28.59 1.06
C HIS A 350 13.87 -27.34 0.71
N PHE A 351 13.54 -26.71 -0.41
CA PHE A 351 14.20 -25.50 -0.91
C PHE A 351 13.18 -24.42 -1.26
N ILE A 352 13.58 -23.17 -1.03
CA ILE A 352 12.84 -21.97 -1.41
C ILE A 352 13.76 -20.97 -2.11
N THR A 353 13.17 -20.07 -2.88
CA THR A 353 13.87 -18.98 -3.57
C THR A 353 14.03 -17.76 -2.66
N THR A 354 14.93 -16.85 -3.01
CA THR A 354 15.05 -15.54 -2.33
C THR A 354 13.74 -14.73 -2.39
N ALA A 355 12.97 -14.81 -3.49
CA ALA A 355 11.65 -14.17 -3.56
C ALA A 355 10.66 -14.77 -2.55
N GLN A 356 10.65 -16.09 -2.38
CA GLN A 356 9.84 -16.78 -1.37
C GLN A 356 10.31 -16.47 0.06
N GLN A 357 11.62 -16.40 0.28
CA GLN A 357 12.20 -15.95 1.55
C GLN A 357 11.65 -14.55 1.92
N GLN A 358 11.70 -13.59 1.01
CA GLN A 358 11.14 -12.25 1.26
C GLN A 358 9.64 -12.31 1.60
N ALA A 359 8.85 -13.11 0.88
CA ALA A 359 7.41 -13.25 1.13
C ALA A 359 7.10 -13.78 2.54
N ILE A 360 7.81 -14.82 2.97
CA ILE A 360 7.66 -15.38 4.33
C ILE A 360 8.06 -14.35 5.37
N TRP A 361 9.19 -13.64 5.17
CA TRP A 361 9.64 -12.63 6.11
C TRP A 361 8.64 -11.47 6.24
N VAL A 362 8.07 -11.01 5.11
CA VAL A 362 6.99 -10.00 5.11
C VAL A 362 5.80 -10.50 5.93
N HIS A 363 5.34 -11.72 5.68
CA HIS A 363 4.20 -12.28 6.42
C HIS A 363 4.49 -12.37 7.92
N PHE A 364 5.69 -12.85 8.28
CA PHE A 364 6.10 -12.93 9.68
C PHE A 364 6.11 -11.57 10.39
N ILE A 365 6.81 -10.56 9.85
CA ILE A 365 6.99 -9.29 10.55
C ILE A 365 5.82 -8.31 10.37
N LYS A 366 4.99 -8.46 9.34
CA LYS A 366 3.86 -7.55 9.07
C LYS A 366 2.52 -8.14 9.45
N TYR A 367 2.47 -9.45 9.69
CA TYR A 367 1.25 -10.13 10.12
C TYR A 367 1.43 -10.90 11.42
N GLU A 368 2.09 -12.06 11.40
CA GLU A 368 2.09 -12.99 12.55
C GLU A 368 2.64 -12.35 13.83
N LEU A 369 3.82 -11.74 13.75
CA LEU A 369 4.44 -11.06 14.89
C LEU A 369 3.67 -9.80 15.28
N THR A 370 3.22 -9.01 14.31
CA THR A 370 2.46 -7.78 14.56
C THR A 370 1.13 -8.06 15.25
N ARG A 371 0.38 -9.06 14.78
CA ARG A 371 -0.84 -9.57 15.39
C ARG A 371 -0.57 -10.04 16.81
N TYR A 372 0.44 -10.89 16.99
CA TYR A 372 0.82 -11.37 18.32
C TYR A 372 1.08 -10.21 19.29
N ILE A 373 1.81 -9.18 18.86
CA ILE A 373 2.10 -7.99 19.66
C ILE A 373 0.82 -7.26 20.02
N ILE A 374 -0.04 -6.95 19.05
CA ILE A 374 -1.28 -6.20 19.29
C ILE A 374 -2.22 -6.99 20.21
N ASP A 375 -2.41 -8.29 19.95
CA ASP A 375 -3.31 -9.16 20.71
C ASP A 375 -2.80 -9.40 22.14
N THR A 376 -1.48 -9.43 22.36
CA THR A 376 -0.88 -9.61 23.71
C THR A 376 -0.94 -8.33 24.53
N ILE A 377 -0.69 -7.18 23.90
CA ILE A 377 -0.62 -5.88 24.59
C ILE A 377 -2.01 -5.28 24.79
N GLN A 378 -2.94 -5.54 23.86
CA GLN A 378 -4.29 -4.96 23.82
C GLN A 378 -4.26 -3.44 24.01
N PRO A 379 -3.53 -2.68 23.18
CA PRO A 379 -3.42 -1.25 23.34
C PRO A 379 -4.75 -0.56 22.99
N ASN A 380 -4.92 0.71 23.37
CA ASN A 380 -6.04 1.51 22.88
C ASN A 380 -5.82 1.91 21.41
N SER A 381 -4.56 2.01 20.99
CA SER A 381 -4.20 2.43 19.64
C SER A 381 -2.80 1.98 19.21
N PHE A 382 -2.54 2.06 17.90
CA PHE A 382 -1.22 1.85 17.34
C PHE A 382 -1.02 2.65 16.05
N ASN A 383 0.21 2.71 15.55
CA ASN A 383 0.53 3.28 14.24
C ASN A 383 1.68 2.53 13.56
N PHE A 384 1.73 2.60 12.22
CA PHE A 384 2.87 2.15 11.41
C PHE A 384 3.56 3.35 10.77
N SER A 385 4.64 3.83 11.37
CA SER A 385 5.30 5.06 10.90
C SER A 385 6.70 4.81 10.36
N CYS A 386 6.91 5.27 9.13
CA CYS A 386 8.22 5.63 8.63
C CYS A 386 8.33 7.17 8.55
N LYS A 387 9.28 7.70 7.78
CA LYS A 387 9.46 9.15 7.59
C LYS A 387 8.13 9.91 7.42
N ASP A 388 7.32 9.52 6.43
CA ASP A 388 6.04 10.15 6.13
C ASP A 388 4.82 9.22 6.37
N ALA A 389 5.04 8.01 6.92
CA ALA A 389 4.03 6.94 7.02
C ALA A 389 3.26 6.62 5.71
N ILE A 390 3.94 6.75 4.56
CA ILE A 390 3.38 6.41 3.23
C ILE A 390 3.91 5.06 2.73
N ASP A 391 5.16 4.92 2.27
CA ASP A 391 5.57 3.70 1.54
C ASP A 391 5.76 2.50 2.48
N ARG A 392 6.65 2.62 3.46
CA ARG A 392 6.91 1.56 4.46
C ARG A 392 5.76 1.42 5.46
N GLY A 393 5.11 2.54 5.79
CA GLY A 393 3.93 2.59 6.65
C GLY A 393 2.74 1.87 6.00
N ALA A 394 2.37 2.25 4.76
CA ALA A 394 1.29 1.60 4.03
C ALA A 394 1.58 0.14 3.70
N LEU A 395 2.84 -0.26 3.46
CA LEU A 395 3.18 -1.68 3.34
C LEU A 395 2.78 -2.47 4.59
N SER A 396 3.11 -1.96 5.78
CA SER A 396 2.82 -2.68 7.03
C SER A 396 1.32 -2.69 7.31
N SER A 397 0.70 -1.51 7.22
CA SER A 397 -0.72 -1.29 7.46
C SER A 397 -1.61 -2.07 6.48
N SER A 398 -1.41 -1.92 5.17
CA SER A 398 -2.27 -2.56 4.16
C SER A 398 -2.14 -4.08 4.20
N TYR A 399 -0.93 -4.61 4.40
CA TYR A 399 -0.73 -6.05 4.50
C TYR A 399 -1.34 -6.63 5.77
N TYR A 400 -1.13 -5.98 6.93
CA TYR A 400 -1.70 -6.41 8.19
C TYR A 400 -3.23 -6.47 8.13
N ASN A 401 -3.87 -5.37 7.70
CA ASN A 401 -5.32 -5.25 7.65
C ASN A 401 -5.95 -6.19 6.60
N LEU A 402 -5.31 -6.39 5.44
CA LEU A 402 -5.80 -7.36 4.43
C LEU A 402 -5.85 -8.78 5.01
N ILE A 403 -4.75 -9.27 5.56
CA ILE A 403 -4.69 -10.65 6.08
C ILE A 403 -5.59 -10.80 7.32
N ARG A 404 -5.64 -9.80 8.21
CA ARG A 404 -6.53 -9.81 9.38
C ARG A 404 -8.01 -9.91 8.98
N SER A 405 -8.42 -9.13 7.98
CA SER A 405 -9.78 -9.15 7.46
C SER A 405 -10.17 -10.53 6.90
N PHE A 406 -9.21 -11.23 6.27
CA PHE A 406 -9.42 -12.56 5.71
C PHE A 406 -9.55 -13.63 6.79
N GLU A 407 -8.73 -13.56 7.85
CA GLU A 407 -8.83 -14.48 8.99
C GLU A 407 -10.12 -14.29 9.80
N LEU A 408 -10.58 -13.05 9.94
CA LEU A 408 -11.83 -12.73 10.64
C LEU A 408 -13.08 -13.03 9.79
N ASN A 409 -12.91 -13.51 8.55
CA ASN A 409 -14.00 -13.70 7.58
C ASN A 409 -14.87 -12.44 7.41
N LYS A 410 -14.24 -11.27 7.45
CA LYS A 410 -14.82 -9.96 7.14
C LYS A 410 -13.88 -9.26 6.15
N PRO A 411 -13.71 -9.81 4.94
CA PRO A 411 -12.66 -9.35 4.03
C PRO A 411 -12.89 -7.90 3.61
N ILE A 412 -11.81 -7.11 3.59
CA ILE A 412 -11.85 -5.78 2.99
C ILE A 412 -12.04 -5.88 1.48
N THR A 413 -12.67 -4.85 0.91
CA THR A 413 -12.87 -4.76 -0.54
C THR A 413 -11.56 -4.47 -1.28
N ARG A 414 -11.55 -4.75 -2.59
CA ARG A 414 -10.43 -4.38 -3.47
C ARG A 414 -10.15 -2.89 -3.42
N GLU A 415 -11.21 -2.08 -3.51
CA GLU A 415 -11.18 -0.62 -3.51
C GLU A 415 -10.58 -0.08 -2.21
N GLU A 416 -10.96 -0.66 -1.08
CA GLU A 416 -10.42 -0.32 0.23
C GLU A 416 -8.92 -0.64 0.33
N PHE A 417 -8.52 -1.82 -0.15
CA PHE A 417 -7.11 -2.22 -0.19
C PHE A 417 -6.25 -1.35 -1.12
N GLU A 418 -6.78 -0.99 -2.31
CA GLU A 418 -6.08 -0.13 -3.27
C GLU A 418 -5.88 1.29 -2.71
N ARG A 419 -6.92 1.88 -2.09
CA ARG A 419 -6.77 3.16 -1.37
C ARG A 419 -5.77 3.06 -0.23
N SER A 420 -5.80 1.98 0.55
CA SER A 420 -4.89 1.84 1.70
C SER A 420 -3.41 1.80 1.30
N ILE A 421 -3.12 1.35 0.07
CA ILE A 421 -1.78 1.34 -0.53
C ILE A 421 -1.34 2.75 -0.98
N ASP A 422 -2.17 3.46 -1.75
CA ASP A 422 -1.73 4.62 -2.52
C ASP A 422 -2.18 5.98 -1.96
N ALA A 423 -3.33 6.07 -1.26
CA ALA A 423 -3.94 7.33 -0.85
C ALA A 423 -2.99 8.22 -0.04
N ALA A 424 -2.34 7.63 0.96
CA ALA A 424 -1.37 8.33 1.80
C ALA A 424 -0.19 8.89 0.99
N ALA A 425 0.32 8.15 0.00
CA ALA A 425 1.41 8.59 -0.85
C ALA A 425 0.97 9.70 -1.82
N ALA A 426 -0.25 9.61 -2.35
CA ALA A 426 -0.80 10.62 -3.24
C ALA A 426 -0.96 11.96 -2.50
N SER A 427 -1.60 11.94 -1.33
CA SER A 427 -1.86 13.14 -0.53
C SER A 427 -0.60 13.79 0.05
N THR A 428 0.47 13.03 0.29
CA THR A 428 1.68 13.57 0.92
C THR A 428 2.84 13.81 -0.06
N LYS A 429 2.92 13.07 -1.18
CA LYS A 429 4.04 13.15 -2.14
C LYS A 429 3.63 13.29 -3.61
N GLY A 430 2.34 13.46 -3.92
CA GLY A 430 1.87 13.63 -5.29
C GLY A 430 2.06 12.39 -6.18
N ARG A 431 2.13 11.19 -5.60
CA ARG A 431 2.40 9.94 -6.34
C ARG A 431 1.81 8.71 -5.65
N GLY A 432 1.64 7.61 -6.39
CA GLY A 432 1.37 6.31 -5.77
C GLY A 432 2.56 5.77 -4.96
N MET A 433 2.35 4.65 -4.27
CA MET A 433 3.40 3.95 -3.53
C MET A 433 4.54 3.53 -4.47
N ASN A 434 5.78 3.65 -3.97
CA ASN A 434 6.97 3.34 -4.77
C ASN A 434 7.22 1.80 -4.88
N PHE A 435 8.49 1.38 -4.96
CA PHE A 435 8.86 -0.04 -5.08
C PHE A 435 8.30 -0.94 -3.96
N HIS A 436 7.89 -0.41 -2.80
CA HIS A 436 7.24 -1.22 -1.75
C HIS A 436 5.97 -1.94 -2.24
N ARG A 437 5.30 -1.42 -3.28
CA ARG A 437 4.20 -2.13 -3.97
C ARG A 437 4.63 -3.49 -4.50
N LYS A 438 5.89 -3.62 -4.95
CA LYS A 438 6.46 -4.88 -5.45
C LYS A 438 6.75 -5.87 -4.32
N ILE A 439 7.06 -5.38 -3.13
CA ILE A 439 7.25 -6.22 -1.94
C ILE A 439 5.89 -6.79 -1.48
N ILE A 440 4.86 -5.93 -1.40
CA ILE A 440 3.48 -6.36 -1.12
C ILE A 440 3.02 -7.37 -2.17
N TRP A 441 3.20 -7.03 -3.46
CA TRP A 441 2.83 -7.91 -4.56
C TRP A 441 3.52 -9.27 -4.45
N ASN A 442 4.81 -9.32 -4.10
CA ASN A 442 5.54 -10.58 -3.97
C ASN A 442 4.99 -11.44 -2.83
N ALA A 443 4.74 -10.85 -1.67
CA ALA A 443 4.14 -11.54 -0.54
C ALA A 443 2.73 -12.07 -0.86
N LEU A 444 1.91 -11.28 -1.57
CA LEU A 444 0.58 -11.70 -2.00
C LEU A 444 0.63 -12.72 -3.14
N ASN A 445 1.61 -12.65 -4.03
CA ASN A 445 1.78 -13.65 -5.08
C ASN A 445 2.03 -15.04 -4.49
N VAL A 446 2.93 -15.15 -3.51
CA VAL A 446 3.19 -16.43 -2.82
C VAL A 446 1.96 -16.88 -2.02
N TYR A 447 1.33 -15.98 -1.28
CA TYR A 447 0.10 -16.27 -0.53
C TYR A 447 -1.05 -16.76 -1.43
N VAL A 448 -1.30 -16.09 -2.55
CA VAL A 448 -2.36 -16.50 -3.50
C VAL A 448 -2.07 -17.87 -4.10
N ASN A 449 -0.80 -18.22 -4.31
CA ASN A 449 -0.46 -19.54 -4.83
C ASN A 449 -0.72 -20.65 -3.82
N ALA A 450 -0.41 -20.39 -2.55
CA ALA A 450 -0.68 -21.31 -1.46
C ALA A 450 -2.18 -21.51 -1.21
N ASN A 451 -2.96 -20.44 -1.35
CA ASN A 451 -4.39 -20.42 -0.97
C ASN A 451 -5.32 -20.29 -2.19
N TYR A 452 -4.85 -20.68 -3.38
CA TYR A 452 -5.56 -20.41 -4.64
C TYR A 452 -6.99 -20.96 -4.66
N THR A 453 -7.15 -22.22 -4.27
CA THR A 453 -8.45 -22.91 -4.28
C THR A 453 -9.43 -22.27 -3.31
N GLU A 454 -8.98 -21.91 -2.10
CA GLU A 454 -9.82 -21.25 -1.10
C GLU A 454 -10.23 -19.84 -1.55
N LEU A 455 -9.28 -19.05 -2.06
CA LEU A 455 -9.53 -17.71 -2.57
C LEU A 455 -10.50 -17.74 -3.75
N LEU A 456 -10.37 -18.72 -4.63
CA LEU A 456 -11.26 -18.85 -5.78
C LEU A 456 -12.69 -19.21 -5.36
N ALA A 457 -12.85 -20.10 -4.38
CA ALA A 457 -14.16 -20.53 -3.89
C ALA A 457 -14.91 -19.43 -3.12
N ASN A 458 -14.19 -18.42 -2.60
CA ASN A 458 -14.77 -17.32 -1.85
C ASN A 458 -14.87 -16.05 -2.71
N HIS A 459 -16.08 -15.70 -3.14
CA HIS A 459 -16.34 -14.53 -3.99
C HIS A 459 -15.77 -13.22 -3.40
N GLU A 460 -15.89 -13.00 -2.09
CA GLU A 460 -15.41 -11.79 -1.42
C GLU A 460 -13.88 -11.69 -1.29
N LYS A 461 -13.16 -12.81 -1.43
CA LYS A 461 -11.68 -12.85 -1.40
C LYS A 461 -11.06 -13.03 -2.80
N SER A 462 -11.83 -13.55 -3.75
CA SER A 462 -11.38 -13.94 -5.10
C SER A 462 -10.74 -12.81 -5.89
N TRP A 463 -11.16 -11.57 -5.66
CA TRP A 463 -10.61 -10.37 -6.32
C TRP A 463 -9.08 -10.25 -6.15
N LEU A 464 -8.51 -10.81 -5.08
CA LEU A 464 -7.07 -10.77 -4.81
C LEU A 464 -6.27 -11.51 -5.90
N ILE A 465 -6.82 -12.58 -6.48
CA ILE A 465 -6.21 -13.31 -7.61
C ILE A 465 -6.06 -12.36 -8.80
N TYR A 466 -7.15 -11.67 -9.16
CA TYR A 466 -7.16 -10.72 -10.26
C TYR A 466 -6.26 -9.51 -9.99
N TRP A 467 -6.32 -8.95 -8.79
CA TRP A 467 -5.46 -7.84 -8.37
C TRP A 467 -3.97 -8.20 -8.50
N ARG A 468 -3.56 -9.38 -8.04
CA ARG A 468 -2.18 -9.87 -8.19
C ARG A 468 -1.79 -9.90 -9.66
N ASP A 469 -2.64 -10.45 -10.52
CA ASP A 469 -2.31 -10.60 -11.93
C ASP A 469 -2.16 -9.24 -12.61
N MET A 470 -3.10 -8.31 -12.39
CA MET A 470 -3.07 -6.96 -12.97
C MET A 470 -1.92 -6.09 -12.46
N ASN A 471 -1.42 -6.35 -11.25
CA ASN A 471 -0.31 -5.63 -10.64
C ASN A 471 1.05 -6.32 -10.85
N CYS A 472 1.12 -7.36 -11.68
CA CYS A 472 2.35 -8.15 -11.89
C CYS A 472 3.53 -7.30 -12.38
N PRO A 473 4.67 -7.28 -11.65
CA PRO A 473 5.91 -6.68 -12.13
C PRO A 473 6.38 -7.33 -13.43
N HIS A 474 7.01 -6.54 -14.30
CA HIS A 474 7.49 -7.01 -15.60
C HIS A 474 8.36 -8.26 -15.51
N SER A 475 9.30 -8.30 -14.57
CA SER A 475 10.22 -9.44 -14.38
C SER A 475 9.54 -10.72 -13.91
N GLN A 476 8.28 -10.67 -13.48
CA GLN A 476 7.52 -11.81 -12.98
C GLN A 476 6.45 -12.31 -13.95
N ALA A 477 6.17 -11.55 -15.02
CA ALA A 477 5.06 -11.80 -15.91
C ALA A 477 5.12 -13.17 -16.59
N GLU A 478 6.30 -13.62 -17.02
CA GLU A 478 6.44 -14.93 -17.67
C GLU A 478 6.13 -16.09 -16.71
N ARG A 479 6.70 -16.05 -15.50
CA ARG A 479 6.48 -17.08 -14.48
C ARG A 479 5.01 -17.13 -14.08
N LEU A 480 4.42 -15.96 -13.81
CA LEU A 480 3.01 -15.87 -13.43
C LEU A 480 2.09 -16.34 -14.57
N LEU A 481 2.36 -15.96 -15.82
CA LEU A 481 1.59 -16.40 -16.98
C LEU A 481 1.54 -17.93 -17.09
N LYS A 482 2.69 -18.62 -16.99
CA LYS A 482 2.76 -20.09 -17.05
C LYS A 482 1.87 -20.75 -15.99
N MET A 483 1.88 -20.20 -14.78
CA MET A 483 1.05 -20.71 -13.68
C MET A 483 -0.44 -20.40 -13.88
N ARG A 484 -0.79 -19.16 -14.25
CA ARG A 484 -2.18 -18.76 -14.51
C ARG A 484 -2.82 -19.52 -15.65
N LEU A 485 -2.05 -19.83 -16.70
CA LEU A 485 -2.53 -20.67 -17.80
C LEU A 485 -2.98 -22.03 -17.28
N LYS A 486 -2.14 -22.72 -16.50
CA LYS A 486 -2.48 -24.03 -15.91
C LYS A 486 -3.72 -23.94 -15.03
N GLN A 487 -3.76 -22.95 -14.13
CA GLN A 487 -4.88 -22.74 -13.21
C GLN A 487 -6.19 -22.45 -13.96
N THR A 488 -6.17 -21.58 -14.96
CA THR A 488 -7.39 -21.17 -15.70
C THR A 488 -7.89 -22.28 -16.63
N ILE A 489 -6.98 -23.05 -17.24
CA ILE A 489 -7.35 -24.26 -17.99
C ILE A 489 -8.04 -25.26 -17.07
N GLN A 490 -7.51 -25.46 -15.85
CA GLN A 490 -8.11 -26.36 -14.88
C GLN A 490 -9.51 -25.87 -14.44
N GLN A 491 -9.66 -24.58 -14.17
CA GLN A 491 -10.97 -23.97 -13.85
C GLN A 491 -12.00 -24.26 -14.93
N LEU A 492 -11.67 -23.99 -16.21
CA LEU A 492 -12.57 -24.26 -17.32
C LEU A 492 -12.90 -25.75 -17.47
N LYS A 493 -11.91 -26.64 -17.28
CA LYS A 493 -12.13 -28.08 -17.31
C LYS A 493 -13.09 -28.56 -16.22
N GLN A 494 -13.10 -27.90 -15.07
CA GLN A 494 -13.96 -28.22 -13.92
C GLN A 494 -15.37 -27.63 -14.03
N LEU A 495 -15.67 -26.79 -15.04
CA LEU A 495 -17.04 -26.34 -15.26
C LEU A 495 -17.97 -27.52 -15.56
N PRO A 496 -19.21 -27.52 -15.05
CA PRO A 496 -20.22 -28.54 -15.33
C PRO A 496 -20.43 -28.74 -16.84
N GLU A 497 -20.73 -29.96 -17.26
CA GLU A 497 -21.06 -30.30 -18.66
C GLU A 497 -22.54 -30.02 -18.97
N ASP A 498 -23.01 -28.82 -18.65
CA ASP A 498 -24.35 -28.36 -19.00
C ASP A 498 -24.32 -27.46 -20.26
N GLU A 499 -25.47 -27.30 -20.92
CA GLU A 499 -25.57 -26.45 -22.13
C GLU A 499 -25.14 -25.00 -21.86
N LYS A 500 -25.28 -24.52 -20.61
CA LYS A 500 -24.85 -23.18 -20.19
C LYS A 500 -23.33 -23.01 -20.26
N ASN A 501 -22.56 -24.01 -19.82
CA ASN A 501 -21.11 -23.93 -19.72
C ASN A 501 -20.38 -24.53 -20.93
N LYS A 502 -21.05 -25.30 -21.78
CA LYS A 502 -20.48 -25.94 -22.97
C LYS A 502 -19.75 -24.96 -23.90
N ASN A 503 -20.37 -23.81 -24.19
CA ASN A 503 -19.77 -22.77 -25.05
C ASN A 503 -18.63 -22.00 -24.36
N PRO A 504 -18.80 -21.45 -23.14
CA PRO A 504 -17.70 -20.87 -22.35
C PRO A 504 -16.50 -21.81 -22.19
N LYS A 505 -16.75 -23.09 -21.86
CA LYS A 505 -15.71 -24.11 -21.71
C LYS A 505 -14.93 -24.32 -23.01
N ARG A 506 -15.63 -24.57 -24.12
CA ARG A 506 -15.00 -24.80 -25.43
C ARG A 506 -14.19 -23.59 -25.92
N LEU A 507 -14.78 -22.40 -25.91
CA LEU A 507 -14.13 -21.19 -26.43
C LEU A 507 -13.00 -20.72 -25.51
N GLY A 508 -13.21 -20.76 -24.20
CA GLY A 508 -12.17 -20.42 -23.23
C GLY A 508 -10.97 -21.35 -23.33
N LEU A 509 -11.18 -22.68 -23.46
CA LEU A 509 -10.08 -23.62 -23.62
C LEU A 509 -9.32 -23.39 -24.93
N LYS A 510 -10.04 -23.18 -26.04
CA LYS A 510 -9.44 -22.86 -27.34
C LYS A 510 -8.52 -21.64 -27.22
N LEU A 511 -9.03 -20.56 -26.63
CA LEU A 511 -8.28 -19.33 -26.38
C LEU A 511 -7.03 -19.57 -25.54
N LEU A 512 -7.14 -20.28 -24.42
CA LEU A 512 -6.01 -20.52 -23.52
C LEU A 512 -4.94 -21.41 -24.17
N TYR A 513 -5.32 -22.33 -25.07
CA TYR A 513 -4.36 -23.08 -25.87
C TYR A 513 -3.61 -22.19 -26.87
N THR A 514 -4.28 -21.24 -27.52
CA THR A 514 -3.61 -20.23 -28.35
C THR A 514 -2.64 -19.37 -27.53
N VAL A 515 -3.02 -18.95 -26.32
CA VAL A 515 -2.12 -18.22 -25.41
C VAL A 515 -0.91 -19.09 -25.01
N HIS A 516 -1.12 -20.37 -24.74
CA HIS A 516 -0.06 -21.31 -24.42
C HIS A 516 0.94 -21.45 -25.58
N GLU A 517 0.45 -21.61 -26.81
CA GLU A 517 1.29 -21.69 -28.02
C GLU A 517 2.15 -20.42 -28.20
N LEU A 518 1.53 -19.24 -28.11
CA LEU A 518 2.24 -17.95 -28.16
C LEU A 518 3.25 -17.80 -27.02
N ASN A 519 3.00 -18.42 -25.87
CA ASN A 519 3.92 -18.42 -24.77
C ASN A 519 5.18 -19.26 -25.05
N GLU A 520 5.00 -20.49 -25.55
CA GLU A 520 6.10 -21.42 -25.86
C GLU A 520 6.97 -20.92 -27.03
N GLN A 521 6.39 -20.18 -27.97
CA GLN A 521 7.09 -19.54 -29.09
C GLN A 521 8.03 -18.39 -28.69
N LYS A 522 8.17 -18.09 -27.39
CA LYS A 522 8.99 -16.98 -26.85
C LYS A 522 8.69 -15.60 -27.49
N ALA A 523 7.47 -15.39 -27.98
CA ALA A 523 7.05 -14.08 -28.45
C ALA A 523 7.06 -13.04 -27.30
N SER A 524 7.29 -11.77 -27.64
CA SER A 524 7.16 -10.68 -26.66
C SER A 524 5.71 -10.56 -26.16
N GLY A 525 5.45 -9.67 -25.20
CA GLY A 525 4.08 -9.38 -24.77
C GLY A 525 3.50 -10.31 -23.70
N LYS A 526 4.35 -10.99 -22.91
CA LYS A 526 3.92 -11.85 -21.78
C LYS A 526 2.92 -11.18 -20.84
N ARG A 527 3.01 -9.86 -20.67
CA ARG A 527 2.06 -9.05 -19.88
C ARG A 527 0.67 -8.94 -20.51
N LEU A 528 0.56 -8.86 -21.83
CA LEU A 528 -0.74 -8.90 -22.54
C LEU A 528 -1.35 -10.29 -22.47
N LEU A 529 -0.52 -11.32 -22.66
CA LEU A 529 -0.97 -12.70 -22.55
C LEU A 529 -1.46 -13.01 -21.12
N LEU A 530 -0.75 -12.51 -20.10
CA LEU A 530 -1.21 -12.62 -18.70
C LEU A 530 -2.56 -11.94 -18.51
N GLU A 531 -2.71 -10.70 -19.02
CA GLU A 531 -3.97 -10.00 -18.94
C GLU A 531 -5.12 -10.75 -19.64
N ALA A 532 -4.86 -11.36 -20.80
CA ALA A 532 -5.84 -12.16 -21.52
C ALA A 532 -6.31 -13.35 -20.67
N VAL A 533 -5.38 -14.09 -20.06
CA VAL A 533 -5.72 -15.22 -19.19
C VAL A 533 -6.51 -14.77 -17.97
N SER A 534 -6.08 -13.69 -17.31
CA SER A 534 -6.73 -13.19 -16.10
C SER A 534 -8.12 -12.63 -16.36
N ARG A 535 -8.34 -11.90 -17.45
CA ARG A 535 -9.68 -11.43 -17.86
C ARG A 535 -10.59 -12.56 -18.31
N THR A 536 -10.05 -13.58 -18.96
CA THR A 536 -10.81 -14.82 -19.26
C THR A 536 -11.30 -15.46 -17.97
N SER A 537 -10.41 -15.58 -16.97
CA SER A 537 -10.75 -16.12 -15.64
C SER A 537 -11.81 -15.28 -14.93
N GLU A 538 -11.68 -13.94 -14.95
CA GLU A 538 -12.64 -13.03 -14.33
C GLU A 538 -14.04 -13.15 -14.96
N LEU A 539 -14.14 -13.16 -16.30
CA LEU A 539 -15.41 -13.25 -17.02
C LEU A 539 -16.14 -14.59 -16.82
N ILE A 540 -15.45 -15.66 -16.45
CA ILE A 540 -16.11 -16.93 -16.09
C ILE A 540 -16.91 -16.79 -14.79
N HIS A 541 -16.47 -15.93 -13.87
CA HIS A 541 -17.04 -15.81 -12.53
C HIS A 541 -17.91 -14.58 -12.35
N SER A 542 -17.54 -13.46 -12.97
CA SER A 542 -18.20 -12.19 -12.82
C SER A 542 -18.09 -11.37 -14.09
N SER A 543 -19.24 -11.03 -14.67
CA SER A 543 -19.29 -10.21 -15.86
C SER A 543 -20.01 -8.90 -15.67
N SER A 544 -19.43 -7.88 -16.28
CA SER A 544 -19.98 -6.55 -16.32
C SER A 544 -19.75 -5.98 -17.71
N ARG A 545 -20.59 -5.03 -18.11
CA ARG A 545 -20.40 -4.30 -19.37
C ARG A 545 -19.01 -3.66 -19.45
N LYS A 546 -18.47 -3.21 -18.31
CA LYS A 546 -17.13 -2.65 -18.20
C LYS A 546 -16.05 -3.71 -18.46
N SER A 547 -16.09 -4.85 -17.77
CA SER A 547 -15.09 -5.92 -17.96
C SER A 547 -15.12 -6.49 -19.38
N ILE A 548 -16.29 -6.63 -19.99
CA ILE A 548 -16.44 -7.02 -21.41
C ILE A 548 -15.79 -5.99 -22.34
N ASN A 549 -16.05 -4.70 -22.16
CA ASN A 549 -15.48 -3.65 -22.99
C ASN A 549 -13.95 -3.57 -22.87
N GLU A 550 -13.42 -3.71 -21.66
CA GLU A 550 -11.97 -3.75 -21.43
C GLU A 550 -11.33 -4.98 -22.09
N TYR A 551 -12.01 -6.13 -22.08
CA TYR A 551 -11.53 -7.33 -22.76
C TYR A 551 -11.55 -7.19 -24.29
N LYS A 552 -12.57 -6.54 -24.85
CA LYS A 552 -12.60 -6.15 -26.28
C LYS A 552 -11.46 -5.17 -26.63
N SER A 553 -11.16 -4.21 -25.76
CA SER A 553 -10.02 -3.31 -25.94
C SER A 553 -8.70 -4.08 -25.97
N LEU A 554 -8.52 -5.05 -25.07
CA LEU A 554 -7.35 -5.92 -25.07
C LEU A 554 -7.22 -6.72 -26.38
N ALA A 555 -8.34 -7.20 -26.94
CA ALA A 555 -8.33 -7.89 -28.23
C ALA A 555 -7.72 -7.03 -29.33
N ASN A 556 -8.08 -5.75 -29.38
CA ASN A 556 -7.54 -4.81 -30.37
C ASN A 556 -6.04 -4.57 -30.17
N GLU A 557 -5.57 -4.47 -28.92
CA GLU A 557 -4.15 -4.26 -28.61
C GLU A 557 -3.26 -5.48 -28.88
N LEU A 558 -3.84 -6.69 -28.93
CA LEU A 558 -3.10 -7.89 -29.30
C LEU A 558 -2.78 -7.92 -30.79
N ARG A 559 -3.56 -7.24 -31.63
CA ARG A 559 -3.30 -7.14 -33.07
C ARG A 559 -2.05 -6.31 -33.32
N ILE A 560 -1.16 -6.81 -34.16
CA ILE A 560 0.07 -6.12 -34.52
C ILE A 560 -0.16 -5.38 -35.84
N ASN A 561 -0.09 -4.06 -35.79
CA ASN A 561 -0.04 -3.24 -36.99
C ASN A 561 1.37 -3.30 -37.56
N HIS A 562 1.49 -3.63 -38.85
CA HIS A 562 2.76 -3.75 -39.59
C HIS A 562 3.74 -4.82 -39.03
N PRO A 563 3.40 -6.12 -39.09
CA PRO A 563 4.25 -7.21 -38.60
C PRO A 563 5.69 -7.21 -39.12
N VAL A 564 5.89 -6.79 -40.38
CA VAL A 564 7.20 -6.73 -41.03
C VAL A 564 8.17 -5.79 -40.29
N LEU A 565 7.68 -4.65 -39.76
CA LEU A 565 8.53 -3.72 -39.00
C LEU A 565 9.04 -4.33 -37.69
N TYR A 566 8.21 -5.15 -37.02
CA TYR A 566 8.64 -5.88 -35.83
C TYR A 566 9.68 -6.95 -36.13
N VAL A 567 9.53 -7.66 -37.27
CA VAL A 567 10.55 -8.62 -37.73
C VAL A 567 11.88 -7.91 -38.01
N LEU A 568 11.86 -6.85 -38.81
CA LEU A 568 13.06 -6.10 -39.17
C LEU A 568 13.73 -5.47 -37.95
N GLY A 569 12.97 -4.78 -37.09
CA GLY A 569 13.50 -4.15 -35.88
C GLY A 569 14.09 -5.19 -34.91
N GLY A 570 13.42 -6.33 -34.72
CA GLY A 570 13.93 -7.41 -33.88
C GLY A 570 15.20 -8.07 -34.44
N LEU A 571 15.30 -8.24 -35.76
CA LEU A 571 16.52 -8.73 -36.42
C LEU A 571 17.67 -7.74 -36.27
N MET A 572 17.42 -6.43 -36.38
CA MET A 572 18.43 -5.40 -36.16
C MET A 572 18.94 -5.39 -34.71
N GLU A 573 18.05 -5.47 -33.72
CA GLU A 573 18.43 -5.58 -32.30
C GLU A 573 19.22 -6.86 -32.01
N LEU A 574 18.82 -7.99 -32.60
CA LEU A 574 19.52 -9.25 -32.47
C LEU A 574 20.93 -9.16 -33.07
N LEU A 575 21.07 -8.59 -34.27
CA LEU A 575 22.36 -8.39 -34.93
C LEU A 575 23.27 -7.46 -34.12
N LEU A 576 22.73 -6.36 -33.59
CA LEU A 576 23.45 -5.47 -32.69
C LEU A 576 23.89 -6.20 -31.41
N GLY A 577 23.00 -7.01 -30.83
CA GLY A 577 23.30 -7.84 -29.68
C GLY A 577 24.45 -8.82 -29.93
N VAL A 578 24.44 -9.51 -31.08
CA VAL A 578 25.49 -10.45 -31.48
C VAL A 578 26.82 -9.75 -31.72
N LEU A 579 26.83 -8.62 -32.44
CA LEU A 579 28.05 -7.83 -32.72
C LEU A 579 28.73 -7.36 -31.43
N VAL A 580 27.95 -6.98 -30.43
CA VAL A 580 28.46 -6.46 -29.15
C VAL A 580 28.63 -7.57 -28.11
N TYR A 581 28.32 -8.84 -28.42
CA TYR A 581 28.38 -9.95 -27.46
C TYR A 581 29.79 -10.24 -26.95
N ILE A 582 30.74 -10.43 -27.87
CA ILE A 582 32.15 -10.68 -27.52
C ILE A 582 32.77 -9.45 -26.85
N PRO A 583 32.64 -8.22 -27.40
CA PRO A 583 33.16 -7.01 -26.75
C PRO A 583 32.57 -6.73 -25.37
N SER A 584 31.32 -7.13 -25.13
CA SER A 584 30.64 -6.94 -23.85
C SER A 584 30.81 -8.12 -22.89
N LEU A 585 31.69 -9.09 -23.15
CA LEU A 585 31.86 -10.27 -22.28
C LEU A 585 30.53 -10.99 -21.99
N GLY A 586 29.63 -11.05 -22.96
CA GLY A 586 28.31 -11.68 -22.85
C GLY A 586 27.21 -10.82 -22.21
N TYR A 587 27.48 -9.59 -21.78
CA TYR A 587 26.46 -8.69 -21.20
C TYR A 587 25.36 -8.30 -22.21
N SER A 588 25.60 -8.42 -23.53
CA SER A 588 24.59 -8.16 -24.56
C SER A 588 23.56 -9.30 -24.74
N GLN A 589 23.65 -10.42 -24.02
CA GLN A 589 22.68 -11.54 -24.16
C GLN A 589 21.21 -11.08 -24.01
N LYS A 590 20.95 -10.13 -23.10
CA LYS A 590 19.61 -9.57 -22.92
C LYS A 590 19.09 -8.85 -24.17
N LEU A 591 19.98 -8.22 -24.93
CA LEU A 591 19.63 -7.53 -26.17
C LEU A 591 19.32 -8.55 -27.28
N ILE A 592 20.07 -9.66 -27.34
CA ILE A 592 19.81 -10.78 -28.25
C ILE A 592 18.44 -11.40 -27.96
N ASP A 593 18.16 -11.69 -26.69
CA ASP A 593 16.88 -12.27 -26.27
C ASP A 593 15.71 -11.31 -26.56
N HIS A 594 15.93 -10.00 -26.38
CA HIS A 594 14.94 -8.97 -26.71
C HIS A 594 14.66 -8.92 -28.21
N GLY A 595 15.70 -8.81 -29.04
CA GLY A 595 15.59 -8.78 -30.49
C GLY A 595 14.89 -10.02 -31.04
N ARG A 596 15.23 -11.22 -30.53
CA ARG A 596 14.53 -12.47 -30.88
C ARG A 596 13.04 -12.41 -30.52
N ALA A 597 12.70 -11.96 -29.31
CA ALA A 597 11.31 -11.85 -28.88
C ALA A 597 10.52 -10.83 -29.72
N THR A 598 11.14 -9.72 -30.10
CA THR A 598 10.57 -8.68 -30.99
C THR A 598 10.37 -9.22 -32.41
N ALA A 599 11.34 -9.96 -32.96
CA ALA A 599 11.19 -10.57 -34.28
C ALA A 599 10.08 -11.64 -34.30
N ASN A 600 10.07 -12.52 -33.29
CA ASN A 600 9.01 -13.52 -33.10
C ASN A 600 7.63 -12.87 -32.96
N THR A 601 7.56 -11.65 -32.42
CA THR A 601 6.30 -10.91 -32.31
C THR A 601 5.70 -10.62 -33.68
N GLY A 602 6.51 -10.11 -34.62
CA GLY A 602 6.07 -9.91 -35.99
C GLY A 602 5.79 -11.23 -36.72
N PHE A 603 6.65 -12.23 -36.55
CA PHE A 603 6.49 -13.54 -37.19
C PHE A 603 5.19 -14.24 -36.79
N PHE A 604 4.80 -14.18 -35.52
CA PHE A 604 3.58 -14.79 -34.99
C PHE A 604 2.39 -13.81 -34.91
N ALA A 605 2.36 -12.77 -35.75
CA ALA A 605 1.25 -11.81 -35.79
C ALA A 605 -0.11 -12.46 -36.15
N HIS A 606 -0.10 -13.52 -36.97
CA HIS A 606 -1.31 -14.29 -37.28
C HIS A 606 -1.89 -14.96 -36.02
N ASN A 607 -1.06 -15.62 -35.21
CA ASN A 607 -1.49 -16.26 -33.96
C ASN A 607 -2.04 -15.24 -32.95
N ARG A 608 -1.50 -14.01 -32.93
CA ARG A 608 -2.07 -12.93 -32.11
C ARG A 608 -3.40 -12.41 -32.63
N THR A 609 -3.57 -12.36 -33.95
CA THR A 609 -4.86 -11.99 -34.56
C THR A 609 -5.90 -13.06 -34.26
N LYS A 610 -5.54 -14.35 -34.38
CA LYS A 610 -6.37 -15.47 -33.96
C LYS A 610 -6.77 -15.36 -32.48
N LEU A 611 -5.83 -15.05 -31.59
CA LEU A 611 -6.13 -14.83 -30.17
C LEU A 611 -7.10 -13.65 -29.96
N SER A 612 -6.91 -12.55 -30.70
CA SER A 612 -7.82 -11.39 -30.69
C SER A 612 -9.25 -11.80 -31.06
N ASP A 613 -9.42 -12.58 -32.13
CA ASP A 613 -10.73 -13.02 -32.58
C ASP A 613 -11.38 -14.01 -31.59
N GLU A 614 -10.59 -14.89 -30.98
CA GLU A 614 -11.04 -15.79 -29.91
C GLU A 614 -11.49 -15.03 -28.66
N ILE A 615 -10.80 -13.95 -28.28
CA ILE A 615 -11.20 -13.05 -27.19
C ILE A 615 -12.55 -12.38 -27.52
N LEU A 616 -12.69 -11.85 -28.74
CA LEU A 616 -13.94 -11.21 -29.17
C LEU A 616 -15.10 -12.21 -29.14
N ALA A 617 -14.90 -13.42 -29.66
CA ALA A 617 -15.90 -14.48 -29.61
C ALA A 617 -16.29 -14.85 -28.17
N PHE A 618 -15.32 -14.98 -27.27
CA PHE A 618 -15.59 -15.26 -25.85
C PHE A 618 -16.38 -14.12 -25.19
N SER A 619 -16.06 -12.85 -25.51
CA SER A 619 -16.72 -11.67 -24.95
C SER A 619 -18.21 -11.52 -25.34
N LEU A 620 -18.67 -12.26 -26.36
CA LEU A 620 -20.05 -12.23 -26.84
C LEU A 620 -20.96 -13.23 -26.11
N LEU A 621 -20.39 -14.21 -25.41
CA LEU A 621 -21.15 -15.28 -24.74
C LEU A 621 -22.14 -14.77 -23.69
N GLU A 622 -21.94 -13.58 -23.16
CA GLU A 622 -22.78 -12.99 -22.10
C GLU A 622 -23.74 -11.91 -22.59
N THR A 623 -23.67 -11.53 -23.87
CA THR A 623 -24.62 -10.57 -24.46
C THR A 623 -26.02 -11.17 -24.70
N HIS A 624 -26.21 -12.47 -24.45
CA HIS A 624 -27.46 -13.19 -24.67
C HIS A 624 -28.23 -13.61 -23.41
N HIS A 625 -27.81 -13.18 -22.22
CA HIS A 625 -28.66 -13.26 -21.04
C HIS A 625 -29.33 -11.90 -20.79
N PRO A 626 -30.64 -11.73 -21.04
CA PRO A 626 -31.34 -10.60 -20.46
C PRO A 626 -31.25 -10.77 -18.95
N LYS A 627 -30.58 -9.84 -18.27
CA LYS A 627 -30.89 -9.61 -16.86
C LYS A 627 -32.39 -9.32 -16.83
N SER A 628 -33.15 -10.17 -16.15
CA SER A 628 -34.50 -9.85 -15.73
C SER A 628 -34.48 -8.44 -15.14
N ASN A 629 -35.30 -7.55 -15.71
CA ASN A 629 -35.60 -6.24 -15.13
C ASN A 629 -35.91 -6.40 -13.64
N GLN A 630 -35.00 -5.98 -12.77
CA GLN A 630 -35.31 -5.69 -11.37
C GLN A 630 -34.38 -4.70 -10.69
N ASP A 631 -33.57 -3.96 -11.44
CA ASP A 631 -32.81 -2.81 -10.92
C ASP A 631 -33.07 -1.56 -11.80
N GLU A 632 -34.32 -1.13 -11.85
CA GLU A 632 -34.67 0.26 -12.14
C GLU A 632 -35.28 0.88 -10.88
N LEU A 633 -34.60 1.90 -10.36
CA LEU A 633 -35.08 2.91 -9.41
C LEU A 633 -35.71 2.42 -8.10
N SER A 634 -34.87 2.19 -7.09
CA SER A 634 -35.22 2.44 -5.69
C SER A 634 -34.47 3.67 -5.18
N ILE A 635 -35.03 4.84 -5.50
CA ILE A 635 -34.80 6.07 -4.72
C ILE A 635 -35.41 5.81 -3.33
N PRO A 636 -34.69 6.03 -2.22
CA PRO A 636 -35.33 5.98 -0.91
C PRO A 636 -36.24 7.21 -0.81
N LEU A 637 -37.55 6.99 -0.85
CA LEU A 637 -38.54 7.94 -0.40
C LEU A 637 -38.28 8.22 1.08
N ILE A 638 -37.73 9.40 1.36
CA ILE A 638 -37.74 10.03 2.67
C ILE A 638 -39.21 10.18 3.06
N LYS A 639 -39.69 9.29 3.93
CA LYS A 639 -40.99 9.43 4.57
C LYS A 639 -40.83 10.45 5.69
N ASN A 640 -41.27 11.68 5.41
CA ASN A 640 -41.63 12.66 6.43
C ASN A 640 -42.60 11.99 7.42
N ARG A 641 -42.19 11.86 8.67
CA ARG A 641 -43.08 11.69 9.80
C ARG A 641 -43.03 12.98 10.61
N SER A 642 -43.92 13.89 10.23
CA SER A 642 -44.45 14.92 11.11
C SER A 642 -45.77 14.39 11.69
N ASP A 643 -45.87 14.51 13.02
CA ASP A 643 -47.08 14.75 13.81
C ASP A 643 -48.04 13.61 14.17
N CYS A 644 -48.02 13.25 15.46
CA CYS A 644 -49.08 13.43 16.48
C CYS A 644 -48.59 12.81 17.81
N ILE A 645 -48.27 13.58 18.86
CA ILE A 645 -49.16 14.05 19.94
C ILE A 645 -50.06 12.92 20.49
N VAL A 646 -49.67 12.31 21.62
CA VAL A 646 -50.10 12.62 23.00
C VAL A 646 -48.92 12.41 23.93
#